data_AF-A0AA86QN60-F1
#
_entry.id   AF-A0AA86QN60-F1
#
_cell.length_a   1.000
_cell.length_b   1.000
_cell.length_c   1.000
_cell.angle_alpha   90.00
_cell.angle_beta   90.00
_cell.angle_gamma   90.00
#
_symmetry.space_group_name_H-M   'P 1'
#
loop_
_entity.id
_entity.type
_entity.pdbx_description
1 polymer ?
#
loop_
_entity_poly.entity_id
_entity_poly.type
_entity_poly.pdbx_seq_one_letter_code
_entity_poly.pdbx_strand_id
1 'polypeptide(L)'
;MEQHVQSNPTLTAAPPANVQLPDYDCYTLSRFCSNTDKLALDKAYNQLHDDFIRSKIETPSHIDRFIGQFKLKESKPNKHTVFLEEDEQIKIRKLRSAVSRDFALQATGKAFQRLEDHYDNVPRVLITEQEALEEFKRKHPDSKNLQSPPLPAGIVMQGQMEPITEDEIKTIILRIKKAKSPGEDGITGQHLKYLVYQHEPFLKILEFFFNQLLNNPRHLQDCKKLFRFRALLIPKKTGGFRPVSCESMILAVFSSCLKTRLMQQIKIHDHQFCFKSGGITHALARVESFKAQGKTLTLADCTNAYQAIDQNALIHSLQLNGVNSLFVEYYRTYLDTRSCKYADKITSGCPAGSSTSSMAFAGALTDVITAMEAKGYQLTVFADDIQISHDPNIDKDVVLQELAALLQPLGLELALEKCSSTQNGGEITFLGQTFSQTSTSSLAERLTDKIDKCLKVLEASPITNHQKFLLLRSVVLPKVNYAPLVDFAPKTPLDSFDNQYGPIDQKVFKYPSDLFAVKDLSETEQADFFTNSASKGGLEMVVPSLYYDFMQAQQKAVLAGKCGVFKALRKEYLKILQDHPGVPAIGYAINNFTYLTDNELFDLIKHRFQVLNKELDSESKCLLCGKKMTAQHEIRCNRNAGIRTVRHDYMVNRILTKIDHHRHPRPVDKAHGNLPSSDKLEKPDIEFQYKNATYVLDVTFAVEANICNAFKGKILKYGGTYGDNRVIPLVLRYNGTVYEKSMNLLTKYLPEITDSFLSKHCCLAVARANEEAKLRYTSLITNALHDETIAIKHGQKRDRHATGRRAPRAPPGLEGVGARQEGEAQGNAGSGGLGTTADN
;
A
#
# COMPACT_ATOMS: atom_id res chain seq x y z
N MET A 1 15.62 -41.07 31.42
CA MET A 1 15.81 -41.96 30.25
C MET A 1 15.39 -41.16 29.03
N GLU A 2 16.13 -40.12 28.63
CA GLU A 2 17.44 -40.16 27.97
C GLU A 2 17.53 -41.12 26.77
N GLN A 3 17.82 -40.51 25.61
CA GLN A 3 18.34 -41.06 24.33
C GLN A 3 17.33 -41.66 23.33
N HIS A 4 16.93 -40.87 22.32
CA HIS A 4 17.57 -40.86 20.98
C HIS A 4 16.73 -40.00 20.02
N VAL A 5 17.19 -38.77 19.75
CA VAL A 5 16.70 -37.93 18.65
C VAL A 5 17.60 -38.21 17.45
N GLN A 6 17.08 -38.90 16.43
CA GLN A 6 17.65 -38.93 15.09
C GLN A 6 16.82 -38.02 14.18
N SER A 7 17.46 -36.97 13.71
CA SER A 7 16.95 -35.93 12.81
C SER A 7 16.98 -36.35 11.34
N ASN A 8 15.96 -35.98 10.56
CA ASN A 8 16.03 -35.34 9.22
C ASN A 8 14.66 -35.32 8.49
N PRO A 9 14.41 -34.44 7.50
CA PRO A 9 14.88 -33.07 7.32
C PRO A 9 13.72 -32.09 7.08
N THR A 10 13.75 -30.96 7.78
CA THR A 10 12.92 -29.79 7.51
C THR A 10 13.34 -29.17 6.17
N LEU A 11 12.40 -28.97 5.23
CA LEU A 11 12.57 -28.04 4.10
C LEU A 11 12.47 -26.58 4.62
N THR A 12 13.27 -26.26 5.63
CA THR A 12 13.90 -24.95 5.72
C THR A 12 14.89 -24.91 4.57
N ALA A 13 14.80 -23.93 3.68
CA ALA A 13 15.99 -23.53 2.95
C ALA A 13 17.06 -23.28 4.03
N ALA A 14 18.06 -24.16 4.10
CA ALA A 14 19.14 -24.02 5.05
C ALA A 14 19.66 -22.58 4.94
N PRO A 15 19.85 -21.86 6.06
CA PRO A 15 20.69 -20.66 5.98
C PRO A 15 21.99 -21.11 5.32
N PRO A 16 22.53 -20.38 4.32
CA PRO A 16 23.77 -20.77 3.67
C PRO A 16 24.78 -21.13 4.77
N ALA A 17 25.18 -22.40 4.80
CA ALA A 17 26.10 -22.91 5.79
C ALA A 17 27.39 -22.07 5.71
N ASN A 18 27.84 -21.57 6.85
CA ASN A 18 29.02 -20.74 7.05
C ASN A 18 28.97 -19.29 6.52
N VAL A 19 27.88 -18.57 6.74
CA VAL A 19 28.01 -17.10 6.90
C VAL A 19 28.31 -16.82 8.38
N GLN A 20 29.56 -16.98 8.80
CA GLN A 20 30.02 -16.37 10.05
C GLN A 20 29.89 -14.86 9.88
N LEU A 21 29.10 -14.24 10.75
CA LEU A 21 29.10 -12.79 10.85
C LEU A 21 30.47 -12.36 11.41
N PRO A 22 31.17 -11.42 10.75
CA PRO A 22 32.34 -10.81 11.34
C PRO A 22 31.94 -10.15 12.68
N ASP A 23 32.84 -10.19 13.66
CA ASP A 23 32.72 -9.37 14.86
C ASP A 23 32.91 -7.91 14.46
N TYR A 24 31.80 -7.27 14.09
CA TYR A 24 31.74 -5.84 13.84
C TYR A 24 31.36 -5.11 15.13
N ASP A 25 31.98 -3.96 15.36
CA ASP A 25 31.55 -3.03 16.43
C ASP A 25 30.12 -2.50 16.20
N CYS A 26 29.63 -2.54 14.96
CA CYS A 26 28.29 -2.07 14.59
C CYS A 26 27.76 -2.71 13.29
N TYR A 27 26.61 -3.37 13.37
CA TYR A 27 25.88 -3.96 12.25
C TYR A 27 25.13 -2.93 11.42
N THR A 28 25.20 -3.06 10.10
CA THR A 28 24.52 -2.15 9.17
C THR A 28 23.25 -2.78 8.64
N LEU A 29 22.08 -2.32 9.10
CA LEU A 29 20.80 -2.95 8.79
C LEU A 29 20.21 -2.47 7.45
N SER A 30 19.68 -3.41 6.66
CA SER A 30 18.94 -3.10 5.43
C SER A 30 17.50 -2.66 5.72
N ARG A 31 16.78 -2.12 4.73
CA ARG A 31 15.35 -1.77 4.91
C ARG A 31 14.40 -2.98 4.86
N PHE A 32 14.90 -4.17 4.52
CA PHE A 32 14.09 -5.34 4.18
C PHE A 32 14.20 -6.48 5.18
N CYS A 33 14.91 -6.31 6.30
CA CYS A 33 15.19 -7.41 7.22
C CYS A 33 15.74 -8.63 6.45
N SER A 34 16.86 -8.41 5.77
CA SER A 34 17.60 -9.44 5.04
C SER A 34 18.03 -10.57 5.97
N ASN A 35 18.42 -11.73 5.42
CA ASN A 35 18.90 -12.84 6.26
C ASN A 35 20.15 -12.44 7.09
N THR A 36 21.00 -11.57 6.56
CA THR A 36 22.13 -10.99 7.33
C THR A 36 21.64 -10.11 8.48
N ASP A 37 20.59 -9.30 8.26
CA ASP A 37 20.00 -8.49 9.33
C ASP A 37 19.42 -9.38 10.44
N LYS A 38 18.75 -10.48 10.07
CA LYS A 38 18.17 -11.44 11.01
C LYS A 38 19.22 -12.08 11.92
N LEU A 39 20.32 -12.57 11.33
CA LEU A 39 21.43 -13.15 12.10
C LEU A 39 22.05 -12.13 13.07
N ALA A 40 22.21 -10.87 12.64
CA ALA A 40 22.71 -9.80 13.51
C ALA A 40 21.74 -9.48 14.65
N LEU A 41 20.43 -9.43 14.35
CA LEU A 41 19.38 -9.22 15.33
C LEU A 41 19.30 -10.37 16.35
N ASP A 42 19.45 -11.62 15.91
CA ASP A 42 19.45 -12.79 16.80
C ASP A 42 20.64 -12.76 17.77
N LYS A 43 21.85 -12.46 17.26
CA LYS A 43 23.06 -12.35 18.10
C LYS A 43 22.90 -11.24 19.15
N ALA A 44 22.48 -10.05 18.74
CA ALA A 44 22.27 -8.92 19.64
C ALA A 44 21.13 -9.17 20.65
N TYR A 45 20.05 -9.84 20.21
CA TYR A 45 18.95 -10.21 21.09
C TYR A 45 19.38 -11.19 22.18
N ASN A 46 20.12 -12.24 21.83
CA ASN A 46 20.58 -13.22 22.82
C ASN A 46 21.43 -12.54 23.91
N GLN A 47 22.33 -11.62 23.52
CA GLN A 47 23.09 -10.83 24.47
C GLN A 47 22.18 -9.97 25.36
N LEU A 48 21.23 -9.24 24.78
CA LEU A 48 20.25 -8.43 25.51
C LEU A 48 19.42 -9.27 26.50
N HIS A 49 19.00 -10.46 26.09
CA HIS A 49 18.20 -11.37 26.89
C HIS A 49 19.01 -11.92 28.08
N ASP A 50 20.25 -12.35 27.84
CA ASP A 50 21.15 -12.82 28.90
C ASP A 50 21.46 -11.70 29.91
N ASP A 51 21.73 -10.50 29.41
CA ASP A 51 21.94 -9.28 30.21
C ASP A 51 20.69 -8.98 31.07
N PHE A 52 19.50 -9.06 30.48
CA PHE A 52 18.23 -8.84 31.18
C PHE A 52 17.96 -9.88 32.27
N ILE A 53 18.27 -11.16 32.04
CA ILE A 53 18.16 -12.21 33.05
C ILE A 53 19.13 -11.96 34.21
N ARG A 54 20.37 -11.54 33.90
CA ARG A 54 21.39 -11.23 34.91
C ARG A 54 21.04 -10.03 35.77
N SER A 55 20.58 -8.94 35.16
CA SER A 55 20.23 -7.71 35.88
C SER A 55 19.07 -6.98 35.20
N LYS A 56 17.90 -7.06 35.82
CA LYS A 56 16.73 -6.27 35.38
C LYS A 56 16.93 -4.78 35.64
N ILE A 57 17.62 -4.39 36.71
CA ILE A 57 17.81 -2.98 37.08
C ILE A 57 18.57 -2.22 35.99
N GLU A 58 19.54 -2.87 35.34
CA GLU A 58 20.38 -2.29 34.29
C GLU A 58 19.75 -2.37 32.88
N THR A 59 18.47 -2.76 32.76
CA THR A 59 17.77 -2.88 31.47
C THR A 59 17.92 -1.64 30.57
N PRO A 60 17.84 -0.39 31.08
CA PRO A 60 18.08 0.80 30.25
C PRO A 60 19.45 0.78 29.54
N SER A 61 20.53 0.49 30.28
CA SER A 61 21.88 0.37 29.74
C SER A 61 22.00 -0.80 28.74
N HIS A 62 21.31 -1.91 29.01
CA HIS A 62 21.27 -3.05 28.09
C HIS A 62 20.58 -2.70 26.76
N ILE A 63 19.48 -1.96 26.80
CA ILE A 63 18.79 -1.46 25.60
C ILE A 63 19.67 -0.46 24.85
N ASP A 64 20.37 0.44 25.54
CA ASP A 64 21.32 1.37 24.91
C ASP A 64 22.44 0.65 24.16
N ARG A 65 22.98 -0.41 24.78
CA ARG A 65 23.97 -1.29 24.15
C ARG A 65 23.39 -2.01 22.94
N PHE A 66 22.20 -2.60 23.07
CA PHE A 66 21.51 -3.28 21.98
C PHE A 66 21.31 -2.36 20.78
N ILE A 67 20.79 -1.14 20.99
CA ILE A 67 20.58 -0.15 19.92
C ILE A 67 21.91 0.30 19.31
N GLY A 68 22.94 0.50 20.14
CA GLY A 68 24.28 0.90 19.70
C GLY A 68 24.98 -0.09 18.78
N GLN A 69 24.53 -1.35 18.75
CA GLN A 69 25.04 -2.36 17.82
C GLN A 69 24.56 -2.16 16.39
N PHE A 70 23.65 -1.21 16.12
CA PHE A 70 23.05 -1.05 14.80
C PHE A 70 23.20 0.36 14.24
N LYS A 71 23.30 0.44 12.91
CA LYS A 71 23.17 1.67 12.15
C LYS A 71 22.41 1.45 10.86
N LEU A 72 21.78 2.51 10.36
CA LEU A 72 21.13 2.49 9.06
C LEU A 72 22.17 2.29 7.95
N LYS A 73 21.90 1.35 7.02
CA LYS A 73 22.63 1.28 5.75
C LYS A 73 22.40 2.56 4.97
N GLU A 74 23.39 3.43 4.97
CA GLU A 74 23.40 4.61 4.12
C GLU A 74 23.33 4.15 2.66
N SER A 75 22.43 4.79 1.91
CA SER A 75 22.52 4.70 0.45
C SER A 75 23.83 5.35 0.08
N LYS A 76 24.82 4.55 -0.36
CA LYS A 76 26.07 5.07 -0.89
C LYS A 76 25.70 6.21 -1.86
N PRO A 77 26.15 7.47 -1.63
CA PRO A 77 26.11 8.43 -2.71
C PRO A 77 26.81 7.75 -3.88
N ASN A 78 26.24 7.84 -5.09
CA ASN A 78 26.93 7.32 -6.26
C ASN A 78 28.29 8.01 -6.28
N LYS A 79 29.34 7.29 -5.85
CA LYS A 79 30.71 7.79 -5.88
C LYS A 79 30.95 8.18 -7.32
N HIS A 80 31.25 9.45 -7.54
CA HIS A 80 31.65 10.06 -8.79
C HIS A 80 31.96 9.03 -9.88
N THR A 81 30.94 8.72 -10.65
CA THR A 81 31.16 8.54 -12.06
C THR A 81 30.48 9.75 -12.64
N VAL A 82 31.30 10.70 -13.08
CA VAL A 82 30.87 11.70 -14.05
C VAL A 82 30.54 10.88 -15.31
N PHE A 83 29.36 10.25 -15.33
CA PHE A 83 28.80 9.75 -16.55
C PHE A 83 28.32 10.99 -17.27
N LEU A 84 29.07 11.37 -18.31
CA LEU A 84 28.53 12.07 -19.48
C LEU A 84 27.12 11.50 -19.73
N GLU A 85 26.11 12.39 -19.77
CA GLU A 85 24.70 12.08 -20.04
C GLU A 85 24.32 10.62 -19.74
N GLU A 86 23.98 10.28 -18.48
CA GLU A 86 23.51 8.92 -18.16
C GLU A 86 22.44 8.50 -19.18
N ASP A 87 22.71 7.41 -19.91
CA ASP A 87 21.79 6.81 -20.88
C ASP A 87 20.38 6.73 -20.26
N GLU A 88 19.40 7.29 -20.95
CA GLU A 88 18.03 7.37 -20.49
C GLU A 88 17.47 5.98 -20.15
N GLN A 89 17.92 4.92 -20.85
CA GLN A 89 17.57 3.55 -20.54
C GLN A 89 18.09 3.09 -19.17
N ILE A 90 19.28 3.53 -18.78
CA ILE A 90 19.85 3.26 -17.46
C ILE A 90 19.04 3.98 -16.38
N LYS A 91 18.66 5.25 -16.60
CA LYS A 91 17.80 6.01 -15.67
C LYS A 91 16.45 5.32 -15.47
N ILE A 92 15.79 4.94 -16.56
CA ILE A 92 14.52 4.22 -16.54
C ILE A 92 14.66 2.88 -15.80
N ARG A 93 15.73 2.12 -16.05
CA ARG A 93 15.98 0.85 -15.34
C ARG A 93 16.18 1.05 -13.84
N LYS A 94 16.94 2.07 -13.43
CA LYS A 94 17.12 2.44 -12.01
C LYS A 94 15.81 2.86 -11.37
N LEU A 95 14.98 3.66 -12.07
CA LEU A 95 13.66 4.08 -11.61
C LEU A 95 12.72 2.89 -11.41
N ARG A 96 12.58 2.01 -12.42
CA ARG A 96 11.81 0.75 -12.33
C ARG A 96 12.22 -0.08 -11.13
N SER A 97 13.53 -0.29 -10.95
CA SER A 97 14.07 -1.05 -9.83
C SER A 97 13.74 -0.39 -8.48
N ALA A 98 13.81 0.94 -8.38
CA ALA A 98 13.45 1.67 -7.18
C ALA A 98 11.96 1.59 -6.86
N VAL A 99 11.09 1.73 -7.85
CA VAL A 99 9.64 1.60 -7.72
C VAL A 99 9.27 0.18 -7.28
N SER A 100 9.82 -0.85 -7.91
CA SER A 100 9.57 -2.25 -7.51
C SER A 100 10.00 -2.55 -6.07
N ARG A 101 11.14 -1.99 -5.62
CA ARG A 101 11.55 -2.06 -4.22
C ARG A 101 10.57 -1.38 -3.28
N ASP A 102 10.10 -0.18 -3.62
CA ASP A 102 9.12 0.54 -2.81
C ASP A 102 7.77 -0.22 -2.78
N PHE A 103 7.34 -0.88 -3.86
CA PHE A 103 6.19 -1.80 -3.88
C PHE A 103 6.36 -3.00 -2.94
N ALA A 104 7.53 -3.64 -2.91
CA ALA A 104 7.83 -4.74 -1.99
C ALA A 104 7.74 -4.30 -0.52
N LEU A 105 8.04 -3.03 -0.23
CA LEU A 105 7.86 -2.39 1.08
C LEU A 105 6.43 -1.87 1.32
N GLN A 106 5.51 -2.02 0.37
CA GLN A 106 4.18 -1.39 0.37
C GLN A 106 4.26 0.14 0.56
N ALA A 107 5.33 0.75 0.05
CA ALA A 107 5.62 2.18 0.09
C ALA A 107 5.07 2.90 -1.16
N THR A 108 3.80 2.66 -1.51
CA THR A 108 3.23 3.13 -2.79
C THR A 108 3.28 4.65 -2.94
N GLY A 109 3.08 5.41 -1.87
CA GLY A 109 3.23 6.87 -1.90
C GLY A 109 4.64 7.33 -2.27
N LYS A 110 5.67 6.62 -1.79
CA LYS A 110 7.07 6.91 -2.14
C LYS A 110 7.40 6.46 -3.57
N ALA A 111 6.85 5.32 -4.01
CA ALA A 111 6.94 4.87 -5.39
C ALA A 111 6.36 5.92 -6.34
N PHE A 112 5.15 6.42 -6.04
CA PHE A 112 4.52 7.49 -6.82
C PHE A 112 5.33 8.79 -6.78
N GLN A 113 5.85 9.21 -5.63
CA GLN A 113 6.69 10.41 -5.55
C GLN A 113 7.89 10.33 -6.50
N ARG A 114 8.57 9.18 -6.58
CA ARG A 114 9.69 9.01 -7.52
C ARG A 114 9.29 9.15 -8.99
N LEU A 115 8.08 8.72 -9.32
CA LEU A 115 7.52 8.85 -10.67
C LEU A 115 7.14 10.31 -10.94
N GLU A 116 6.53 10.99 -9.96
CA GLU A 116 6.24 12.43 -10.04
C GLU A 116 7.54 13.23 -10.22
N ASP A 117 8.57 12.97 -9.40
CA ASP A 117 9.87 13.64 -9.50
C ASP A 117 10.53 13.41 -10.88
N HIS A 118 10.41 12.20 -11.43
CA HIS A 118 10.93 11.89 -12.77
C HIS A 118 10.11 12.60 -13.88
N TYR A 119 8.79 12.62 -13.77
CA TYR A 119 7.89 13.26 -14.72
C TYR A 119 8.07 14.79 -14.74
N ASP A 120 8.14 15.41 -13.57
CA ASP A 120 8.34 16.85 -13.41
C ASP A 120 9.80 17.28 -13.71
N ASN A 121 10.68 16.33 -14.07
CA ASN A 121 12.13 16.54 -14.21
C ASN A 121 12.75 17.25 -13.00
N VAL A 122 12.21 16.99 -11.79
CA VAL A 122 12.69 17.62 -10.57
C VAL A 122 14.11 17.13 -10.32
N PRO A 123 15.12 18.02 -10.36
CA PRO A 123 16.46 17.63 -10.00
C PRO A 123 16.40 17.13 -8.56
N ARG A 124 17.00 15.97 -8.28
CA ARG A 124 17.20 15.57 -6.88
C ARG A 124 18.08 16.63 -6.26
N VAL A 125 17.48 17.53 -5.48
CA VAL A 125 18.19 18.56 -4.73
C VAL A 125 19.06 17.83 -3.72
N LEU A 126 20.29 17.57 -4.13
CA LEU A 126 21.35 17.10 -3.27
C LEU A 126 21.90 18.36 -2.61
N ILE A 127 21.31 18.72 -1.48
CA ILE A 127 21.98 19.66 -0.58
C ILE A 127 23.23 18.97 -0.03
N THR A 128 24.32 19.73 0.00
CA THR A 128 25.54 19.35 0.70
C THR A 128 25.27 19.17 2.18
N GLU A 129 26.16 18.48 2.89
CA GLU A 129 26.03 18.33 4.34
C GLU A 129 26.09 19.69 5.06
N GLN A 130 26.85 20.64 4.53
CA GLN A 130 26.95 22.00 5.05
C GLN A 130 25.62 22.76 4.87
N GLU A 131 25.03 22.76 3.68
CA GLU A 131 23.71 23.37 3.44
C GLU A 131 22.62 22.73 4.30
N ALA A 132 22.69 21.41 4.52
CA ALA A 132 21.77 20.71 5.39
C ALA A 132 21.92 21.12 6.86
N LEU A 133 23.16 21.34 7.33
CA LEU A 133 23.44 21.86 8.66
C LEU A 133 22.92 23.30 8.83
N GLU A 134 23.15 24.16 7.85
CA GLU A 134 22.68 25.56 7.86
C GLU A 134 21.14 25.64 7.86
N GLU A 135 20.48 24.89 6.99
CA GLU A 135 19.01 24.81 6.97
C GLU A 135 18.47 24.18 8.27
N PHE A 136 19.16 23.18 8.83
CA PHE A 136 18.78 22.61 10.12
C PHE A 136 18.84 23.65 11.24
N LYS A 137 19.95 24.40 11.35
CA LYS A 137 20.13 25.47 12.35
C LYS A 137 19.09 26.58 12.18
N ARG A 138 18.86 27.02 10.93
CA ARG A 138 17.84 28.03 10.62
C ARG A 138 16.43 27.60 11.04
N LYS A 139 16.14 26.29 10.99
CA LYS A 139 14.84 25.72 11.35
C LYS A 139 14.71 25.32 12.81
N HIS A 140 15.80 25.25 13.57
CA HIS A 140 15.81 24.94 15.00
C HIS A 140 16.41 26.13 15.75
N PRO A 141 15.61 27.17 16.05
CA PRO A 141 16.12 28.32 16.79
C PRO A 141 16.59 27.91 18.18
N ASP A 142 17.49 28.71 18.75
CA ASP A 142 17.89 28.54 20.15
C ASP A 142 16.71 28.77 21.10
N SER A 143 16.83 28.27 22.33
CA SER A 143 15.80 28.50 23.34
C SER A 143 15.67 30.00 23.62
N LYS A 144 14.43 30.47 23.73
CA LYS A 144 14.15 31.83 24.21
C LYS A 144 14.31 31.94 25.74
N ASN A 145 14.52 30.83 26.44
CA ASN A 145 14.65 30.73 27.89
C ASN A 145 13.53 31.51 28.62
N LEU A 146 12.30 31.34 28.14
CA LEU A 146 11.16 32.06 28.73
C LEU A 146 10.95 31.56 30.16
N GLN A 147 10.82 32.52 31.09
CA GLN A 147 10.43 32.21 32.45
C GLN A 147 8.93 31.93 32.46
N SER A 148 8.56 30.70 32.83
CA SER A 148 7.16 30.37 33.07
C SER A 148 6.69 31.02 34.37
N PRO A 149 5.45 31.50 34.44
CA PRO A 149 4.90 32.01 35.68
C PRO A 149 4.85 30.91 36.76
N PRO A 150 4.75 31.27 38.05
CA PRO A 150 4.51 30.28 39.09
C PRO A 150 3.20 29.53 38.85
N LEU A 151 3.19 28.22 39.17
CA LEU A 151 1.95 27.44 39.10
C LEU A 151 0.91 28.03 40.07
N PRO A 152 -0.36 28.17 39.65
CA PRO A 152 -1.45 28.60 40.53
C PRO A 152 -1.57 27.71 41.78
N ALA A 153 -1.92 28.31 42.92
CA ALA A 153 -2.22 27.56 44.12
C ALA A 153 -3.43 26.61 43.89
N GLY A 154 -3.32 25.35 44.33
CA GLY A 154 -4.39 24.36 44.22
C GLY A 154 -4.34 23.43 43.01
N ILE A 155 -3.34 23.56 42.13
CA ILE A 155 -3.12 22.55 41.08
C ILE A 155 -2.72 21.22 41.73
N VAL A 156 -3.53 20.18 41.53
CA VAL A 156 -3.28 18.82 42.01
C VAL A 156 -2.76 17.96 40.87
N MET A 157 -1.57 17.36 41.04
CA MET A 157 -1.05 16.39 40.09
C MET A 157 -1.90 15.11 40.15
N GLN A 158 -2.24 14.59 38.98
CA GLN A 158 -2.96 13.34 38.81
C GLN A 158 -2.10 12.14 39.24
N GLY A 159 -2.78 11.05 39.59
CA GLY A 159 -2.17 9.80 40.04
C GLY A 159 -1.28 9.13 39.01
N GLN A 160 -0.69 8.00 39.40
CA GLN A 160 0.19 7.21 38.56
C GLN A 160 -0.52 6.80 37.27
N MET A 161 0.20 6.83 36.15
CA MET A 161 -0.30 6.36 34.87
C MET A 161 -0.39 4.83 34.85
N GLU A 162 -1.40 4.31 34.16
CA GLU A 162 -1.54 2.87 33.94
C GLU A 162 -0.28 2.26 33.30
N PRO A 163 0.16 1.07 33.75
CA PRO A 163 1.34 0.43 33.19
C PRO A 163 1.14 0.07 31.72
N ILE A 164 2.25 -0.01 30.98
CA ILE A 164 2.28 -0.46 29.59
C ILE A 164 2.38 -2.00 29.59
N THR A 165 1.67 -2.66 28.67
CA THR A 165 1.60 -4.13 28.60
C THR A 165 2.21 -4.71 27.32
N GLU A 166 2.58 -5.99 27.34
CA GLU A 166 3.09 -6.71 26.16
C GLU A 166 2.12 -6.67 24.97
N ASP A 167 0.81 -6.83 25.24
CA ASP A 167 -0.23 -6.85 24.20
C ASP A 167 -0.38 -5.48 23.51
N GLU A 168 -0.26 -4.39 24.27
CA GLU A 168 -0.25 -3.04 23.74
C GLU A 168 0.97 -2.84 22.81
N ILE A 169 2.16 -3.22 23.28
CA ILE A 169 3.42 -3.12 22.53
C ILE A 169 3.34 -3.95 21.23
N LYS A 170 2.91 -5.21 21.33
CA LYS A 170 2.74 -6.13 20.19
C LYS A 170 1.77 -5.55 19.17
N THR A 171 0.63 -5.04 19.62
CA THR A 171 -0.38 -4.43 18.75
C THR A 171 0.19 -3.24 17.99
N ILE A 172 0.95 -2.37 18.65
CA ILE A 172 1.58 -1.21 18.01
C ILE A 172 2.62 -1.67 16.98
N ILE A 173 3.53 -2.58 17.34
CA ILE A 173 4.58 -3.10 16.45
C ILE A 173 3.98 -3.71 15.19
N LEU A 174 2.95 -4.54 15.33
CA LEU A 174 2.29 -5.19 14.19
C LEU A 174 1.65 -4.19 13.23
N ARG A 175 1.18 -3.04 13.73
CA ARG A 175 0.58 -1.95 12.94
C ARG A 175 1.61 -1.03 12.28
N ILE A 176 2.89 -1.09 12.63
CA ILE A 176 3.92 -0.25 12.00
C ILE A 176 3.99 -0.55 10.49
N LYS A 177 3.90 0.52 9.68
CA LYS A 177 4.07 0.43 8.22
C LYS A 177 5.48 -0.06 7.90
N LYS A 178 5.60 -1.04 7.00
CA LYS A 178 6.88 -1.64 6.57
C LYS A 178 7.90 -0.61 6.08
N ALA A 179 7.41 0.47 5.47
CA ALA A 179 8.23 1.53 4.88
C ALA A 179 8.48 2.72 5.82
N LYS A 180 8.08 2.66 7.10
CA LYS A 180 8.33 3.75 8.05
C LYS A 180 9.84 3.96 8.17
N SER A 181 10.27 5.22 8.04
CA SER A 181 11.68 5.61 8.14
C SER A 181 12.23 5.27 9.53
N PRO A 182 13.38 4.57 9.64
CA PRO A 182 14.02 4.31 10.93
C PRO A 182 14.76 5.56 11.45
N GLY A 183 15.15 5.51 12.73
CA GLY A 183 16.08 6.45 13.35
C GLY A 183 17.53 6.24 12.91
N GLU A 184 18.49 6.72 13.71
CA GLU A 184 19.93 6.55 13.42
C GLU A 184 20.36 5.07 13.52
N ASP A 185 19.74 4.30 14.42
CA ASP A 185 20.00 2.87 14.64
C ASP A 185 19.66 1.97 13.43
N GLY A 186 18.85 2.45 12.48
CA GLY A 186 18.45 1.68 11.30
C GLY A 186 17.44 0.54 11.55
N ILE A 187 16.97 0.34 12.78
CA ILE A 187 15.92 -0.61 13.13
C ILE A 187 14.60 -0.14 12.50
N THR A 188 14.05 -0.95 11.62
CA THR A 188 12.80 -0.68 10.91
C THR A 188 11.63 -1.43 11.55
N GLY A 189 10.40 -1.10 11.17
CA GLY A 189 9.24 -1.90 11.56
C GLY A 189 9.31 -3.38 11.15
N GLN A 190 10.10 -3.73 10.13
CA GLN A 190 10.29 -5.15 9.77
C GLN A 190 11.25 -5.87 10.73
N HIS A 191 12.28 -5.17 11.21
CA HIS A 191 13.19 -5.71 12.22
C HIS A 191 12.45 -5.95 13.55
N LEU A 192 11.64 -4.98 14.00
CA LEU A 192 10.83 -5.17 15.22
C LEU A 192 9.82 -6.31 15.09
N LYS A 193 9.14 -6.41 13.94
CA LYS A 193 8.23 -7.55 13.68
C LYS A 193 8.97 -8.87 13.71
N TYR A 194 10.16 -8.94 13.10
CA TYR A 194 11.00 -10.12 13.14
C TYR A 194 11.35 -10.52 14.59
N LEU A 195 11.86 -9.58 15.39
CA LEU A 195 12.18 -9.82 16.80
C LEU A 195 10.97 -10.34 17.58
N VAL A 196 9.80 -9.70 17.44
CA VAL A 196 8.57 -10.13 18.12
C VAL A 196 8.11 -11.53 17.67
N TYR A 197 8.31 -11.89 16.40
CA TYR A 197 7.88 -13.20 15.89
C TYR A 197 8.86 -14.33 16.21
N GLN A 198 10.16 -14.06 16.27
CA GLN A 198 11.18 -15.07 16.54
C GLN A 198 11.52 -15.19 18.03
N HIS A 199 11.41 -14.09 18.77
CA HIS A 199 11.90 -13.98 20.14
C HIS A 199 10.78 -13.49 21.05
N GLU A 200 9.91 -14.41 21.48
CA GLU A 200 8.77 -14.08 22.35
C GLU A 200 9.16 -13.27 23.61
N PRO A 201 10.25 -13.58 24.35
CA PRO A 201 10.63 -12.80 25.53
C PRO A 201 11.02 -11.34 25.25
N PHE A 202 11.25 -10.96 23.98
CA PHE A 202 11.56 -9.58 23.62
C PHE A 202 10.47 -8.59 24.06
N LEU A 203 9.19 -9.00 24.02
CA LEU A 203 8.08 -8.14 24.47
C LEU A 203 8.16 -7.85 25.98
N LYS A 204 8.48 -8.85 26.80
CA LYS A 204 8.70 -8.70 28.25
C LYS A 204 9.82 -7.72 28.58
N ILE A 205 10.91 -7.77 27.82
CA ILE A 205 12.04 -6.85 27.99
C ILE A 205 11.58 -5.41 27.71
N LEU A 206 10.85 -5.19 26.61
CA LEU A 206 10.34 -3.87 26.25
C LEU A 206 9.30 -3.35 27.25
N GLU A 207 8.40 -4.21 27.71
CA GLU A 207 7.42 -3.87 28.75
C GLU A 207 8.10 -3.41 30.04
N PHE A 208 9.04 -4.22 30.54
CA PHE A 208 9.80 -3.87 31.73
C PHE A 208 10.57 -2.55 31.53
N PHE A 209 11.27 -2.41 30.41
CA PHE A 209 12.02 -1.21 30.07
C PHE A 209 11.14 0.05 30.02
N PHE A 210 10.00 0.00 29.31
CA PHE A 210 9.11 1.15 29.17
C PHE A 210 8.50 1.58 30.51
N ASN A 211 8.10 0.62 31.35
CA ASN A 211 7.58 0.92 32.68
C ASN A 211 8.68 1.45 33.62
N GLN A 212 9.94 1.01 33.48
CA GLN A 212 11.07 1.60 34.20
C GLN A 212 11.30 3.06 33.82
N LEU A 213 11.26 3.40 32.52
CA LEU A 213 11.41 4.80 32.08
C LEU A 213 10.26 5.70 32.55
N LEU A 214 9.04 5.17 32.62
CA LEU A 214 7.87 5.91 33.09
C LEU A 214 7.89 6.14 34.60
N ASN A 215 8.31 5.15 35.38
CA ASN A 215 8.30 5.20 36.85
C ASN A 215 9.58 5.81 37.42
N ASN A 216 10.69 5.80 36.67
CA ASN A 216 11.95 6.38 37.09
C ASN A 216 12.66 7.07 35.91
N PRO A 217 12.23 8.31 35.58
CA PRO A 217 12.75 9.10 34.45
C PRO A 217 14.26 9.30 34.42
N ARG A 218 14.95 9.16 35.55
CA ARG A 218 16.42 9.30 35.62
C ARG A 218 17.15 8.27 34.75
N HIS A 219 16.54 7.10 34.52
CA HIS A 219 17.08 6.05 33.65
C HIS A 219 17.17 6.43 32.16
N LEU A 220 16.61 7.58 31.75
CA LEU A 220 16.81 8.08 30.39
C LEU A 220 18.28 8.41 30.12
N GLN A 221 19.03 8.80 31.16
CA GLN A 221 20.47 9.08 31.06
C GLN A 221 21.30 7.83 30.75
N ASP A 222 20.77 6.65 31.08
CA ASP A 222 21.40 5.36 30.83
C ASP A 222 21.14 4.85 29.41
N CYS A 223 20.21 5.47 28.66
CA CYS A 223 19.83 5.06 27.31
C CYS A 223 19.81 6.19 26.25
N LYS A 224 20.82 7.06 26.28
CA LYS A 224 20.95 8.22 25.38
C LYS A 224 20.88 7.88 23.89
N LYS A 225 21.37 6.71 23.46
CA LYS A 225 21.34 6.32 22.03
C LYS A 225 19.91 6.12 21.52
N LEU A 226 18.98 5.71 22.38
CA LEU A 226 17.56 5.57 22.03
C LEU A 226 16.94 6.92 21.60
N PHE A 227 17.39 8.01 22.21
CA PHE A 227 16.87 9.37 22.01
C PHE A 227 17.58 10.17 20.92
N ARG A 228 18.63 9.59 20.31
CA ARG A 228 19.22 10.12 19.09
C ARG A 228 18.24 9.97 17.93
N PHE A 229 18.00 11.05 17.19
CA PHE A 229 17.10 11.04 16.04
C PHE A 229 17.84 11.36 14.75
N ARG A 230 17.35 10.78 13.66
CA ARG A 230 17.84 11.10 12.32
C ARG A 230 17.11 12.32 11.79
N ALA A 231 17.83 13.43 11.59
CA ALA A 231 17.29 14.64 11.00
C ALA A 231 17.13 14.49 9.47
N LEU A 232 15.89 14.63 8.97
CA LEU A 232 15.59 14.65 7.55
C LEU A 232 15.04 16.02 7.14
N LEU A 233 15.57 16.58 6.05
CA LEU A 233 15.05 17.79 5.43
C LEU A 233 14.22 17.39 4.21
N ILE A 234 12.90 17.55 4.31
CA ILE A 234 11.96 17.22 3.22
C ILE A 234 11.69 18.50 2.42
N PRO A 235 12.01 18.55 1.11
CA PRO A 235 11.70 19.70 0.27
C PRO A 235 10.19 20.01 0.26
N LYS A 236 9.83 21.29 0.34
CA LYS A 236 8.46 21.76 0.11
C LYS A 236 8.27 22.12 -1.36
N LYS A 237 7.05 21.93 -1.88
CA LYS A 237 6.70 22.35 -3.26
C LYS A 237 6.79 23.86 -3.47
N THR A 238 6.58 24.64 -2.41
CA THR A 238 6.66 26.11 -2.40
C THR A 238 8.07 26.65 -2.10
N GLY A 239 9.09 25.77 -2.09
CA GLY A 239 10.46 26.13 -1.74
C GLY A 239 10.79 25.95 -0.24
N GLY A 240 12.08 25.76 0.04
CA GLY A 240 12.62 25.48 1.39
C GLY A 240 12.38 24.04 1.86
N PHE A 241 12.73 23.77 3.13
CA PHE A 241 12.66 22.42 3.70
C PHE A 241 11.77 22.36 4.95
N ARG A 242 11.22 21.17 5.20
CA ARG A 242 10.57 20.78 6.46
C ARG A 242 11.50 19.83 7.21
N PRO A 243 12.00 20.20 8.40
CA PRO A 243 12.74 19.27 9.23
C PRO A 243 11.81 18.20 9.79
N VAL A 244 12.27 16.95 9.78
CA VAL A 244 11.59 15.81 10.39
C VAL A 244 12.59 15.05 11.24
N SER A 245 12.27 14.88 12.52
CA SER A 245 13.00 14.02 13.44
C SER A 245 12.50 12.59 13.31
N CYS A 246 13.31 11.70 12.74
CA CYS A 246 13.02 10.27 12.72
C CYS A 246 13.63 9.60 13.96
N GLU A 247 12.77 9.19 14.89
CA GLU A 247 13.16 8.48 16.11
C GLU A 247 13.46 7.00 15.85
N SER A 248 14.14 6.36 16.80
CA SER A 248 14.19 4.90 16.89
C SER A 248 12.79 4.30 16.80
N MET A 249 12.62 3.17 16.14
CA MET A 249 11.31 2.50 16.10
C MET A 249 10.90 1.97 17.48
N ILE A 250 11.84 1.66 18.37
CA ILE A 250 11.56 1.30 19.77
C ILE A 250 10.96 2.51 20.50
N LEU A 251 11.59 3.68 20.37
CA LEU A 251 11.09 4.93 20.95
C LEU A 251 9.72 5.31 20.38
N ALA A 252 9.51 5.16 19.06
CA ALA A 252 8.23 5.44 18.43
C ALA A 252 7.09 4.53 18.93
N VAL A 253 7.40 3.28 19.31
CA VAL A 253 6.44 2.38 19.98
C VAL A 253 6.13 2.92 21.37
N PHE A 254 7.15 3.28 22.15
CA PHE A 254 6.96 3.86 23.49
C PHE A 254 6.13 5.14 23.46
N SER A 255 6.44 6.10 22.57
CA SER A 255 5.66 7.32 22.38
C SER A 255 4.19 7.04 21.98
N SER A 256 3.93 5.93 21.30
CA SER A 256 2.55 5.54 20.99
C SER A 256 1.80 5.07 22.25
N CYS A 257 2.45 4.32 23.14
CA CYS A 257 1.89 3.96 24.45
C CYS A 257 1.67 5.21 25.32
N LEU A 258 2.69 6.08 25.40
CA LEU A 258 2.64 7.32 26.19
C LEU A 258 1.57 8.28 25.72
N LYS A 259 1.31 8.36 24.40
CA LYS A 259 0.18 9.14 23.88
C LYS A 259 -1.14 8.70 24.50
N THR A 260 -1.39 7.39 24.61
CA THR A 260 -2.64 6.85 25.19
C THR A 260 -2.78 7.29 26.64
N ARG A 261 -1.69 7.27 27.41
CA ARG A 261 -1.69 7.70 28.83
C ARG A 261 -1.85 9.21 28.97
N LEU A 262 -1.10 10.00 28.19
CA LEU A 262 -1.23 11.46 28.23
C LEU A 262 -2.64 11.91 27.86
N MET A 263 -3.29 11.27 26.88
CA MET A 263 -4.66 11.59 26.48
C MET A 263 -5.68 11.47 27.61
N GLN A 264 -5.41 10.65 28.63
CA GLN A 264 -6.28 10.48 29.80
C GLN A 264 -6.10 11.58 30.84
N GLN A 265 -4.95 12.29 30.82
CA GLN A 265 -4.59 13.25 31.85
C GLN A 265 -4.56 14.70 31.35
N ILE A 266 -4.31 14.94 30.06
CA ILE A 266 -4.23 16.30 29.52
C ILE A 266 -5.61 16.79 29.07
N LYS A 267 -5.95 18.03 29.41
CA LYS A 267 -7.12 18.72 28.87
C LYS A 267 -6.71 19.41 27.57
N ILE A 268 -7.38 19.04 26.47
CA ILE A 268 -7.25 19.72 25.18
C ILE A 268 -8.54 20.49 24.94
N HIS A 269 -8.41 21.77 24.56
CA HIS A 269 -9.59 22.61 24.29
C HIS A 269 -10.53 21.98 23.26
N ASP A 270 -11.83 22.20 23.43
CA ASP A 270 -12.83 21.60 22.53
C ASP A 270 -12.78 22.12 21.09
N HIS A 271 -12.16 23.27 20.88
CA HIS A 271 -11.93 23.85 19.55
C HIS A 271 -10.57 23.49 18.94
N GLN A 272 -9.83 22.58 19.57
CA GLN A 272 -8.65 21.94 18.99
C GLN A 272 -9.06 20.56 18.44
N PHE A 273 -9.13 20.46 17.11
CA PHE A 273 -9.75 19.32 16.42
C PHE A 273 -8.76 18.23 15.99
N CYS A 274 -7.44 18.44 16.07
CA CYS A 274 -6.47 17.49 15.50
C CYS A 274 -6.44 16.09 16.15
N PHE A 275 -6.95 15.95 17.37
CA PHE A 275 -7.08 14.66 18.07
C PHE A 275 -8.51 14.12 18.12
N LYS A 276 -9.49 14.84 17.55
CA LYS A 276 -10.89 14.42 17.53
C LYS A 276 -11.15 13.48 16.34
N SER A 277 -11.96 12.45 16.57
CA SER A 277 -12.48 11.61 15.49
C SER A 277 -13.28 12.49 14.52
N GLY A 278 -12.97 12.42 13.22
CA GLY A 278 -13.60 13.30 12.24
C GLY A 278 -13.23 14.79 12.40
N GLY A 279 -12.10 15.09 13.07
CA GLY A 279 -11.70 16.45 13.42
C GLY A 279 -11.69 17.44 12.26
N ILE A 280 -11.23 17.03 11.06
CA ILE A 280 -11.25 17.88 9.86
C ILE A 280 -12.69 18.27 9.50
N THR A 281 -13.61 17.30 9.48
CA THR A 281 -15.03 17.53 9.18
C THR A 281 -15.67 18.46 10.20
N HIS A 282 -15.42 18.26 11.49
CA HIS A 282 -15.94 19.15 12.55
C HIS A 282 -15.36 20.56 12.46
N ALA A 283 -14.05 20.69 12.20
CA ALA A 283 -13.38 21.97 12.07
C ALA A 283 -13.98 22.77 10.90
N LEU A 284 -14.08 22.15 9.72
CA LEU A 284 -14.64 22.81 8.53
C LEU A 284 -16.13 23.17 8.70
N ALA A 285 -16.94 22.30 9.32
CA ALA A 285 -18.34 22.62 9.63
C ALA A 285 -18.47 23.84 10.54
N ARG A 286 -17.57 23.96 11.53
CA ARG A 286 -17.54 25.08 12.46
C ARG A 286 -17.18 26.38 11.74
N VAL A 287 -16.15 26.38 10.89
CA VAL A 287 -15.80 27.55 10.06
C VAL A 287 -16.97 27.96 9.16
N GLU A 288 -17.60 26.99 8.48
CA GLU A 288 -18.78 27.25 7.64
C GLU A 288 -19.92 27.87 8.44
N SER A 289 -20.17 27.39 9.67
CA SER A 289 -21.21 27.94 10.53
C SER A 289 -20.96 29.40 10.92
N PHE A 290 -19.69 29.79 11.12
CA PHE A 290 -19.34 31.17 11.43
C PHE A 290 -19.45 32.08 10.20
N LYS A 291 -19.05 31.60 9.03
CA LYS A 291 -19.31 32.29 7.77
C LYS A 291 -20.81 32.55 7.58
N ALA A 292 -21.63 31.53 7.78
CA ALA A 292 -23.09 31.64 7.64
C ALA A 292 -23.72 32.65 8.63
N GLN A 293 -23.07 32.90 9.77
CA GLN A 293 -23.45 33.94 10.75
C GLN A 293 -22.92 35.34 10.36
N GLY A 294 -22.29 35.50 9.20
CA GLY A 294 -21.73 36.77 8.74
C GLY A 294 -20.43 37.19 9.43
N LYS A 295 -19.74 36.26 10.12
CA LYS A 295 -18.44 36.57 10.75
C LYS A 295 -17.33 36.73 9.71
N THR A 296 -16.35 37.56 10.00
CA THR A 296 -15.10 37.61 9.24
C THR A 296 -14.18 36.50 9.74
N LEU A 297 -13.54 35.80 8.80
CA LEU A 297 -12.65 34.69 9.09
C LEU A 297 -11.21 35.13 8.84
N THR A 298 -10.35 34.98 9.84
CA THR A 298 -8.92 35.28 9.76
C THR A 298 -8.13 34.00 10.06
N LEU A 299 -7.18 33.67 9.20
CA LEU A 299 -6.29 32.51 9.33
C LEU A 299 -4.91 32.99 9.77
N ALA A 300 -4.39 32.41 10.86
CA ALA A 300 -3.07 32.69 11.39
C ALA A 300 -2.11 31.51 11.15
N ASP A 301 -0.89 31.81 10.69
CA ASP A 301 0.19 30.84 10.46
C ASP A 301 1.34 31.11 11.43
N CYS A 302 1.78 30.08 12.16
CA CYS A 302 2.90 30.19 13.10
C CYS A 302 4.23 29.81 12.43
N THR A 303 5.27 30.62 12.61
CA THR A 303 6.60 30.35 12.06
C THR A 303 7.23 29.12 12.73
N ASN A 304 7.36 28.02 11.97
CA ASN A 304 7.99 26.76 12.40
C ASN A 304 7.49 26.26 13.79
N ALA A 305 6.18 26.32 14.05
CA ALA A 305 5.59 26.18 15.38
C ALA A 305 6.18 25.05 16.26
N TYR A 306 6.28 23.84 15.72
CA TYR A 306 6.85 22.69 16.43
C TYR A 306 8.32 22.87 16.82
N GLN A 307 9.13 23.53 15.99
CA GLN A 307 10.55 23.78 16.27
C GLN A 307 10.75 25.03 17.14
N ALA A 308 9.79 25.95 17.16
CA ALA A 308 9.91 27.25 17.83
C ALA A 308 9.35 27.27 19.26
N ILE A 309 8.40 26.39 19.59
CA ILE A 309 7.76 26.39 20.91
C ILE A 309 8.78 26.21 22.04
N ASP A 310 8.67 27.02 23.09
CA ASP A 310 9.57 26.94 24.23
C ASP A 310 9.31 25.66 25.06
N GLN A 311 10.39 24.95 25.39
CA GLN A 311 10.29 23.68 26.11
C GLN A 311 9.81 23.88 27.55
N ASN A 312 10.16 24.98 28.22
CA ASN A 312 9.66 25.28 29.56
C ASN A 312 8.17 25.59 29.51
N ALA A 313 7.70 26.31 28.50
CA ALA A 313 6.28 26.57 28.30
C ALA A 313 5.47 25.27 28.10
N LEU A 314 5.98 24.31 27.33
CA LEU A 314 5.37 22.98 27.19
C LEU A 314 5.28 22.24 28.52
N ILE A 315 6.37 22.23 29.29
CA ILE A 315 6.42 21.58 30.60
C ILE A 315 5.46 22.24 31.59
N HIS A 316 5.44 23.57 31.61
CA HIS A 316 4.53 24.34 32.44
C HIS A 316 3.07 24.05 32.07
N SER A 317 2.74 23.94 30.79
CA SER A 317 1.39 23.55 30.35
C SER A 317 0.98 22.17 30.86
N LEU A 318 1.88 21.17 30.82
CA LEU A 318 1.59 19.84 31.38
C LEU A 318 1.33 19.91 32.88
N GLN A 319 2.11 20.72 33.61
CA GLN A 319 1.91 20.94 35.04
C GLN A 319 0.59 21.64 35.34
N LEU A 320 0.20 22.68 34.59
CA LEU A 320 -1.10 23.33 34.72
C LEU A 320 -2.27 22.37 34.50
N ASN A 321 -2.11 21.39 33.62
CA ASN A 321 -3.09 20.34 33.39
C ASN A 321 -3.12 19.28 34.51
N GLY A 322 -2.29 19.41 35.54
CA GLY A 322 -2.16 18.44 36.61
C GLY A 322 -1.66 17.09 36.10
N VAL A 323 -0.90 17.03 35.00
CA VAL A 323 -0.35 15.76 34.50
C VAL A 323 0.59 15.17 35.55
N ASN A 324 0.62 13.84 35.65
CA ASN A 324 1.45 13.12 36.62
C ASN A 324 2.91 13.61 36.63
N SER A 325 3.46 13.82 37.83
CA SER A 325 4.79 14.41 38.03
C SER A 325 5.92 13.60 37.40
N LEU A 326 5.86 12.26 37.45
CA LEU A 326 6.86 11.39 36.82
C LEU A 326 6.79 11.48 35.31
N PHE A 327 5.59 11.61 34.72
CA PHE A 327 5.47 11.86 33.29
C PHE A 327 6.02 13.22 32.89
N VAL A 328 5.76 14.27 33.68
CA VAL A 328 6.33 15.61 33.43
C VAL A 328 7.86 15.55 33.50
N GLU A 329 8.44 14.86 34.48
CA GLU A 329 9.88 14.67 34.60
C GLU A 329 10.45 13.83 33.43
N TYR A 330 9.76 12.76 33.02
CA TYR A 330 10.08 12.00 31.82
C TYR A 330 10.10 12.89 30.59
N TYR A 331 9.04 13.67 30.35
CA TYR A 331 8.92 14.47 29.13
C TYR A 331 9.96 15.60 29.09
N ARG A 332 10.26 16.21 30.24
CA ARG A 332 11.37 17.18 30.38
C ARG A 332 12.70 16.53 30.02
N THR A 333 13.01 15.38 30.61
CA THR A 333 14.26 14.67 30.38
C THR A 333 14.37 14.16 28.95
N TYR A 334 13.26 13.72 28.36
CA TYR A 334 13.16 13.33 26.95
C TYR A 334 13.51 14.50 26.03
N LEU A 335 12.93 15.69 26.23
CA LEU A 335 13.28 16.87 25.42
C LEU A 335 14.75 17.24 25.57
N ASP A 336 15.29 17.17 26.80
CA ASP A 336 16.68 17.53 27.12
C ASP A 336 17.72 16.55 26.55
N THR A 337 17.37 15.27 26.45
CA THR A 337 18.29 14.19 26.01
C THR A 337 18.35 14.05 24.47
N ARG A 338 17.47 14.75 23.74
CA ARG A 338 17.42 14.65 22.28
C ARG A 338 18.66 15.26 21.62
N SER A 339 19.25 14.49 20.72
CA SER A 339 20.41 14.88 19.93
C SER A 339 20.34 14.28 18.52
N CYS A 340 21.11 14.83 17.59
CA CYS A 340 21.27 14.30 16.24
C CYS A 340 22.64 14.69 15.69
N LYS A 341 22.99 14.18 14.50
CA LYS A 341 24.27 14.53 13.86
C LYS A 341 24.56 16.03 13.65
N TYR A 342 23.55 16.90 13.71
CA TYR A 342 23.71 18.35 13.51
C TYR A 342 23.73 19.16 14.82
N ALA A 343 23.35 18.53 15.94
CA ALA A 343 23.27 19.19 17.23
C ALA A 343 23.31 18.16 18.37
N ASP A 344 24.25 18.35 19.31
CA ASP A 344 24.39 17.50 20.50
C ASP A 344 23.24 17.68 21.49
N LYS A 345 22.48 18.77 21.37
CA LYS A 345 21.29 19.05 22.17
C LYS A 345 20.30 19.89 21.39
N ILE A 346 19.00 19.61 21.56
CA ILE A 346 17.90 20.41 21.02
C ILE A 346 17.31 21.28 22.13
N THR A 347 17.54 22.58 22.08
CA THR A 347 17.18 23.53 23.14
C THR A 347 15.80 24.15 22.99
N SER A 348 15.19 24.07 21.80
CA SER A 348 13.87 24.61 21.51
C SER A 348 13.02 23.60 20.74
N GLY A 349 11.70 23.75 20.86
CA GLY A 349 10.72 22.96 20.14
C GLY A 349 10.52 21.54 20.65
N CYS A 350 9.56 20.87 20.02
CA CYS A 350 9.23 19.47 20.22
C CYS A 350 9.23 18.71 18.86
N PRO A 351 9.44 17.38 18.88
CA PRO A 351 9.54 16.61 17.65
C PRO A 351 8.19 16.48 16.93
N ALA A 352 8.09 17.03 15.72
CA ALA A 352 6.91 16.96 14.84
C ALA A 352 6.55 15.55 14.33
N GLY A 353 7.33 14.53 14.70
CA GLY A 353 7.08 13.11 14.38
C GLY A 353 6.61 12.26 15.56
N SER A 354 6.61 12.82 16.79
CA SER A 354 6.22 12.13 18.01
C SER A 354 4.77 12.40 18.34
N SER A 355 3.99 11.33 18.49
CA SER A 355 2.56 11.43 18.79
C SER A 355 2.26 12.03 20.16
N THR A 356 3.16 11.84 21.13
CA THR A 356 3.08 12.46 22.46
C THR A 356 3.38 13.94 22.37
N SER A 357 4.37 14.35 21.57
CA SER A 357 4.76 15.75 21.45
C SER A 357 3.72 16.61 20.74
N SER A 358 3.07 16.09 19.69
CA SER A 358 1.92 16.78 19.09
C SER A 358 0.77 16.99 20.09
N MET A 359 0.59 16.07 21.03
CA MET A 359 -0.46 16.18 22.05
C MET A 359 -0.11 17.23 23.11
N ALA A 360 1.13 17.23 23.59
CA ALA A 360 1.63 18.27 24.49
C ALA A 360 1.54 19.67 23.85
N PHE A 361 1.91 19.78 22.57
CA PHE A 361 1.77 21.02 21.80
C PHE A 361 0.31 21.50 21.73
N ALA A 362 -0.63 20.61 21.39
CA ALA A 362 -2.05 20.95 21.36
C ALA A 362 -2.60 21.35 22.74
N GLY A 363 -2.13 20.70 23.81
CA GLY A 363 -2.46 21.08 25.18
C GLY A 363 -1.97 22.49 25.54
N ALA A 364 -0.77 22.87 25.12
CA ALA A 364 -0.20 24.20 25.34
C ALA A 364 -0.98 25.33 24.67
N LEU A 365 -1.70 25.05 23.58
CA LEU A 365 -2.57 26.04 22.94
C LEU A 365 -3.91 26.23 23.66
N THR A 366 -4.25 25.41 24.66
CA THR A 366 -5.56 25.48 25.35
C THR A 366 -5.80 26.85 25.97
N ASP A 367 -4.82 27.39 26.70
CA ASP A 367 -4.97 28.68 27.38
C ASP A 367 -5.04 29.84 26.38
N VAL A 368 -4.33 29.75 25.25
CA VAL A 368 -4.41 30.72 24.15
C VAL A 368 -5.82 30.73 23.57
N ILE A 369 -6.40 29.56 23.32
CA ILE A 369 -7.76 29.45 22.77
C ILE A 369 -8.78 30.02 23.75
N THR A 370 -8.70 29.64 25.03
CA THR A 370 -9.60 30.14 26.07
C THR A 370 -9.48 31.66 26.26
N ALA A 371 -8.28 32.23 26.24
CA ALA A 371 -8.07 33.67 26.37
C ALA A 371 -8.63 34.46 25.16
N MET A 372 -8.50 33.94 23.94
CA MET A 372 -9.10 34.56 22.77
C MET A 372 -10.64 34.50 22.82
N GLU A 373 -11.22 33.42 23.31
CA GLU A 373 -12.68 33.31 23.50
C GLU A 373 -13.21 34.28 24.56
N ALA A 374 -12.46 34.48 25.65
CA ALA A 374 -12.79 35.47 26.67
C ALA A 374 -12.80 36.91 26.11
N LYS A 375 -12.07 37.18 25.01
CA LYS A 375 -12.10 38.44 24.27
C LYS A 375 -13.27 38.53 23.27
N GLY A 376 -14.09 37.49 23.14
CA GLY A 376 -15.25 37.45 22.25
C GLY A 376 -15.00 36.84 20.87
N TYR A 377 -13.80 36.31 20.61
CA TYR A 377 -13.51 35.61 19.36
C TYR A 377 -14.02 34.17 19.37
N GLN A 378 -14.19 33.60 18.18
CA GLN A 378 -14.56 32.20 18.03
C GLN A 378 -13.48 31.46 17.25
N LEU A 379 -12.88 30.43 17.85
CA LEU A 379 -11.74 29.75 17.25
C LEU A 379 -12.10 28.39 16.67
N THR A 380 -11.36 28.01 15.63
CA THR A 380 -11.28 26.66 15.09
C THR A 380 -9.79 26.35 14.87
N VAL A 381 -9.24 25.41 15.65
CA VAL A 381 -7.81 25.08 15.62
C VAL A 381 -7.60 23.63 15.20
N PHE A 382 -6.61 23.39 14.34
CA PHE A 382 -6.17 22.05 13.97
C PHE A 382 -4.65 21.97 14.04
N ALA A 383 -4.15 21.37 15.12
CA ALA A 383 -2.73 21.41 15.47
C ALA A 383 -2.25 22.87 15.58
N ASP A 384 -1.35 23.31 14.69
CA ASP A 384 -0.83 24.67 14.59
C ASP A 384 -1.64 25.61 13.68
N ASP A 385 -2.56 25.09 12.86
CA ASP A 385 -3.43 25.91 12.02
C ASP A 385 -4.54 26.55 12.87
N ILE A 386 -4.56 27.89 13.00
CA ILE A 386 -5.50 28.64 13.84
C ILE A 386 -6.40 29.51 12.96
N GLN A 387 -7.70 29.17 12.89
CA GLN A 387 -8.73 30.02 12.30
C GLN A 387 -9.50 30.75 13.39
N ILE A 388 -9.68 32.06 13.20
CA ILE A 388 -10.32 32.98 14.14
C ILE A 388 -11.50 33.64 13.43
N SER A 389 -12.70 33.50 13.97
CA SER A 389 -13.90 34.17 13.51
C SER A 389 -14.22 35.34 14.44
N HIS A 390 -14.43 36.51 13.86
CA HIS A 390 -14.67 37.76 14.59
C HIS A 390 -15.75 38.62 13.94
N ASP A 391 -16.16 39.68 14.63
CA ASP A 391 -17.08 40.67 14.07
C ASP A 391 -16.44 41.37 12.86
N PRO A 392 -17.20 41.61 11.77
CA PRO A 392 -16.67 42.30 10.59
C PRO A 392 -16.13 43.71 10.83
N ASN A 393 -16.53 44.36 11.93
CA ASN A 393 -16.04 45.69 12.29
C ASN A 393 -14.67 45.67 12.99
N ILE A 394 -14.19 44.49 13.41
CA ILE A 394 -12.87 44.34 14.02
C ILE A 394 -11.87 44.05 12.90
N ASP A 395 -10.87 44.92 12.75
CA ASP A 395 -9.82 44.73 11.76
C ASP A 395 -8.98 43.47 12.08
N LYS A 396 -8.70 42.66 11.05
CA LYS A 396 -7.88 41.45 11.16
C LYS A 396 -6.54 41.69 11.88
N ASP A 397 -5.91 42.85 11.71
CA ASP A 397 -4.57 43.11 12.25
C ASP A 397 -4.63 43.28 13.78
N VAL A 398 -5.74 43.79 14.31
CA VAL A 398 -6.01 43.84 15.74
C VAL A 398 -6.12 42.42 16.29
N VAL A 399 -6.89 41.56 15.63
CA VAL A 399 -7.08 40.15 16.03
C VAL A 399 -5.75 39.39 16.03
N LEU A 400 -4.93 39.60 14.99
CA LEU A 400 -3.60 38.97 14.87
C LEU A 400 -2.64 39.50 15.93
N GLN A 401 -2.68 40.79 16.28
CA GLN A 401 -1.86 41.36 17.34
C GLN A 401 -2.21 40.77 18.71
N GLU A 402 -3.50 40.62 19.01
CA GLU A 402 -3.95 40.00 20.26
C GLU A 402 -3.58 38.52 20.34
N LEU A 403 -3.72 37.77 19.24
CA LEU A 403 -3.25 36.39 19.18
C LEU A 403 -1.73 36.31 19.37
N ALA A 404 -0.95 37.17 18.70
CA ALA A 404 0.50 37.20 18.82
C ALA A 404 0.96 37.45 20.26
N ALA A 405 0.27 38.33 20.99
CA ALA A 405 0.56 38.59 22.40
C ALA A 405 0.33 37.35 23.29
N LEU A 406 -0.68 36.52 22.98
CA LEU A 406 -0.96 35.27 23.70
C LEU A 406 -0.04 34.11 23.30
N LEU A 407 0.48 34.13 22.07
CA LEU A 407 1.44 33.14 21.58
C LEU A 407 2.88 33.39 22.07
N GLN A 408 3.22 34.65 22.37
CA GLN A 408 4.56 35.06 22.78
C GLN A 408 5.07 34.31 24.03
N PRO A 409 4.27 34.08 25.10
CA PRO A 409 4.69 33.29 26.26
C PRO A 409 4.99 31.82 25.95
N LEU A 410 4.47 31.29 24.83
CA LEU A 410 4.80 29.95 24.33
C LEU A 410 6.06 29.95 23.46
N GLY A 411 6.67 31.11 23.20
CA GLY A 411 7.78 31.28 22.28
C GLY A 411 7.37 31.27 20.81
N LEU A 412 6.07 31.28 20.50
CA LEU A 412 5.52 31.22 19.15
C LEU A 412 5.38 32.62 18.54
N GLU A 413 5.58 32.70 17.22
CA GLU A 413 5.49 33.94 16.44
C GLU A 413 4.67 33.71 15.18
N LEU A 414 3.90 34.72 14.78
CA LEU A 414 3.11 34.68 13.56
C LEU A 414 3.96 35.03 12.33
N ALA A 415 3.78 34.25 11.26
CA ALA A 415 4.22 34.58 9.93
C ALA A 415 3.18 35.50 9.27
N LEU A 416 3.20 36.80 9.60
CA LEU A 416 2.17 37.75 9.18
C LEU A 416 1.96 37.77 7.66
N GLU A 417 3.00 37.51 6.87
CA GLU A 417 2.95 37.43 5.41
C GLU A 417 2.14 36.22 4.88
N LYS A 418 1.90 35.21 5.72
CA LYS A 418 1.09 34.03 5.40
C LYS A 418 -0.29 34.07 6.04
N CYS A 419 -0.54 34.99 6.96
CA CYS A 419 -1.86 35.20 7.52
C CYS A 419 -2.80 35.78 6.46
N SER A 420 -4.06 35.31 6.43
CA SER A 420 -5.05 35.76 5.46
C SER A 420 -6.41 36.00 6.11
N SER A 421 -7.30 36.72 5.42
CA SER A 421 -8.63 37.05 5.97
C SER A 421 -9.67 37.19 4.86
N THR A 422 -10.94 36.95 5.18
CA THR A 422 -12.08 37.22 4.30
C THR A 422 -12.50 38.69 4.25
N GLN A 423 -11.90 39.54 5.09
CA GLN A 423 -12.14 40.98 5.09
C GLN A 423 -11.79 41.59 3.73
N ASN A 424 -12.50 42.65 3.32
CA ASN A 424 -12.26 43.39 2.07
C ASN A 424 -12.30 42.52 0.80
N GLY A 425 -13.13 41.46 0.79
CA GLY A 425 -13.25 40.55 -0.34
C GLY A 425 -12.10 39.53 -0.47
N GLY A 426 -11.27 39.39 0.57
CA GLY A 426 -10.25 38.36 0.63
C GLY A 426 -10.80 36.95 0.82
N GLU A 427 -9.90 35.98 0.84
CA GLU A 427 -10.21 34.57 1.04
C GLU A 427 -9.24 33.92 2.03
N ILE A 428 -9.70 32.86 2.69
CA ILE A 428 -8.83 31.97 3.48
C ILE A 428 -8.91 30.55 2.94
N THR A 429 -7.80 29.82 2.99
CA THR A 429 -7.77 28.37 2.73
C THR A 429 -7.44 27.63 4.02
N PHE A 430 -8.45 27.05 4.66
CA PHE A 430 -8.31 26.30 5.90
C PHE A 430 -8.56 24.81 5.66
N LEU A 431 -7.62 23.96 6.10
CA LEU A 431 -7.65 22.49 5.88
C LEU A 431 -7.95 22.08 4.43
N GLY A 432 -7.54 22.93 3.48
CA GLY A 432 -7.70 22.74 2.06
C GLY A 432 -9.03 23.21 1.47
N GLN A 433 -10.00 23.69 2.24
CA GLN A 433 -11.21 24.35 1.75
C GLN A 433 -11.01 25.86 1.69
N THR A 434 -11.46 26.49 0.62
CA THR A 434 -11.41 27.96 0.49
C THR A 434 -12.75 28.57 0.87
N PHE A 435 -12.69 29.62 1.71
CA PHE A 435 -13.82 30.38 2.18
C PHE A 435 -13.64 31.84 1.79
N SER A 436 -14.69 32.46 1.26
CA SER A 436 -14.84 33.91 1.15
C SER A 436 -15.82 34.41 2.21
N GLN A 437 -16.11 35.71 2.23
CA GLN A 437 -17.09 36.28 3.15
C GLN A 437 -18.52 35.73 2.93
N THR A 438 -18.86 35.32 1.70
CA THR A 438 -20.23 34.94 1.32
C THR A 438 -20.35 33.53 0.76
N SER A 439 -19.26 32.93 0.29
CA SER A 439 -19.26 31.65 -0.40
C SER A 439 -18.19 30.69 0.13
N THR A 440 -18.39 29.42 -0.18
CA THR A 440 -17.41 28.35 0.07
C THR A 440 -17.15 27.65 -1.26
N SER A 441 -15.89 27.64 -1.68
CA SER A 441 -15.50 27.11 -2.98
C SER A 441 -15.42 25.59 -2.92
N SER A 442 -16.05 24.91 -3.86
CA SER A 442 -15.99 23.45 -3.98
C SER A 442 -14.55 22.96 -4.14
N LEU A 443 -14.24 21.80 -3.53
CA LEU A 443 -12.92 21.18 -3.71
C LEU A 443 -12.76 20.56 -5.10
N ALA A 444 -13.85 20.35 -5.84
CA ALA A 444 -13.86 19.53 -7.05
C ALA A 444 -12.95 20.05 -8.16
N GLU A 445 -12.94 21.35 -8.45
CA GLU A 445 -12.13 21.93 -9.52
C GLU A 445 -10.63 21.70 -9.28
N ARG A 446 -10.12 22.15 -8.13
CA ARG A 446 -8.72 21.93 -7.71
C ARG A 446 -8.35 20.45 -7.69
N LEU A 447 -9.27 19.59 -7.26
CA LEU A 447 -9.03 18.14 -7.23
C LEU A 447 -9.10 17.50 -8.61
N THR A 448 -9.82 18.10 -9.56
CA THR A 448 -9.84 17.72 -10.97
C THR A 448 -8.48 17.98 -11.61
N ASP A 449 -7.86 19.12 -11.34
CA ASP A 449 -6.48 19.39 -11.80
C ASP A 449 -5.47 18.44 -11.17
N LYS A 450 -5.65 18.17 -9.87
CA LYS A 450 -4.79 17.26 -9.12
C LYS A 450 -4.85 15.83 -9.65
N ILE A 451 -6.05 15.32 -9.97
CA ILE A 451 -6.20 13.98 -10.58
C ILE A 451 -5.60 13.97 -11.98
N ASP A 452 -5.84 15.01 -12.79
CA ASP A 452 -5.32 15.11 -14.15
C ASP A 452 -3.80 15.03 -14.19
N LYS A 453 -3.11 15.82 -13.35
CA LYS A 453 -1.65 15.73 -13.19
C LYS A 453 -1.23 14.31 -12.77
N CYS A 454 -1.91 13.72 -11.79
CA CYS A 454 -1.54 12.38 -11.32
C CYS A 454 -1.70 11.30 -12.40
N LEU A 455 -2.74 11.39 -13.23
CA LEU A 455 -2.97 10.45 -14.33
C LEU A 455 -1.89 10.60 -15.42
N LYS A 456 -1.51 11.83 -15.78
CA LYS A 456 -0.39 12.11 -16.70
C LYS A 456 0.93 11.52 -16.21
N VAL A 457 1.22 11.65 -14.92
CA VAL A 457 2.39 11.00 -14.28
C VAL A 457 2.34 9.49 -14.48
N LEU A 458 1.19 8.83 -14.22
CA LEU A 458 1.07 7.38 -14.39
C LEU A 458 1.14 6.95 -15.86
N GLU A 459 0.57 7.73 -16.78
CA GLU A 459 0.61 7.47 -18.21
C GLU A 459 2.06 7.44 -18.72
N ALA A 460 2.84 8.47 -18.41
CA ALA A 460 4.26 8.60 -18.78
C ALA A 460 5.19 7.66 -18.00
N SER A 461 4.72 7.06 -16.90
CA SER A 461 5.56 6.22 -16.02
C SER A 461 6.03 4.94 -16.74
N PRO A 462 7.33 4.62 -16.74
CA PRO A 462 7.86 3.43 -17.38
C PRO A 462 7.73 2.21 -16.46
N ILE A 463 6.53 1.86 -16.04
CA ILE A 463 6.25 0.71 -15.16
C ILE A 463 5.10 -0.12 -15.73
N THR A 464 4.90 -1.34 -15.22
CA THR A 464 3.81 -2.21 -15.68
C THR A 464 2.43 -1.59 -15.48
N ASN A 465 1.48 -1.99 -16.32
CA ASN A 465 0.08 -1.58 -16.20
C ASN A 465 -0.50 -1.99 -14.85
N HIS A 466 -0.13 -3.16 -14.34
CA HIS A 466 -0.57 -3.56 -13.00
C HIS A 466 -0.05 -2.60 -11.91
N GLN A 467 1.22 -2.19 -11.96
CA GLN A 467 1.75 -1.19 -11.02
C GLN A 467 1.06 0.17 -11.19
N LYS A 468 0.79 0.62 -12.42
CA LYS A 468 0.02 1.85 -12.67
C LYS A 468 -1.36 1.79 -12.01
N PHE A 469 -2.09 0.69 -12.18
CA PHE A 469 -3.38 0.48 -11.51
C PHE A 469 -3.27 0.46 -9.98
N LEU A 470 -2.27 -0.23 -9.42
CA LEU A 470 -2.08 -0.25 -7.97
C LEU A 470 -1.77 1.15 -7.41
N LEU A 471 -1.01 1.98 -8.13
CA LEU A 471 -0.78 3.38 -7.75
C LEU A 471 -2.04 4.24 -7.93
N LEU A 472 -2.82 4.02 -9.00
CA LEU A 472 -4.11 4.67 -9.19
C LEU A 472 -4.99 4.45 -7.95
N ARG A 473 -5.20 3.20 -7.58
CA ARG A 473 -6.07 2.81 -6.46
C ARG A 473 -5.54 3.19 -5.09
N SER A 474 -4.23 3.05 -4.84
CA SER A 474 -3.66 3.20 -3.49
C SER A 474 -3.07 4.58 -3.18
N VAL A 475 -2.86 5.42 -4.20
CA VAL A 475 -2.25 6.75 -4.04
C VAL A 475 -3.07 7.84 -4.72
N VAL A 476 -3.39 7.67 -6.00
CA VAL A 476 -4.00 8.73 -6.80
C VAL A 476 -5.47 8.95 -6.41
N LEU A 477 -6.29 7.91 -6.34
CA LEU A 477 -7.69 8.03 -5.94
C LEU A 477 -7.88 8.54 -4.49
N PRO A 478 -7.08 8.08 -3.50
CA PRO A 478 -7.09 8.69 -2.16
C PRO A 478 -6.77 10.18 -2.10
N LYS A 479 -6.13 10.76 -3.12
CA LYS A 479 -5.86 12.20 -3.19
C LYS A 479 -7.10 13.05 -3.50
N VAL A 480 -8.22 12.42 -3.89
CA VAL A 480 -9.46 13.10 -4.29
C VAL A 480 -10.72 12.52 -3.62
N ASN A 481 -10.76 11.23 -3.30
CA ASN A 481 -11.99 10.57 -2.82
C ASN A 481 -12.43 10.95 -1.40
N TYR A 482 -11.58 11.63 -0.62
CA TYR A 482 -11.98 12.14 0.70
C TYR A 482 -12.89 13.36 0.59
N ALA A 483 -12.90 14.04 -0.56
CA ALA A 483 -13.43 15.39 -0.69
C ALA A 483 -14.91 15.51 -0.38
N PRO A 484 -15.82 14.63 -0.87
CA PRO A 484 -17.23 14.72 -0.51
C PRO A 484 -17.52 14.55 0.98
N LEU A 485 -16.61 13.96 1.77
CA LEU A 485 -16.74 13.83 3.22
C LEU A 485 -16.42 15.14 3.97
N VAL A 486 -15.64 16.04 3.36
CA VAL A 486 -15.13 17.26 4.00
C VAL A 486 -15.49 18.54 3.27
N ASP A 487 -16.10 18.45 2.10
CA ASP A 487 -16.57 19.58 1.30
C ASP A 487 -17.92 20.08 1.85
N PHE A 488 -17.95 21.37 2.16
CA PHE A 488 -19.14 22.09 2.64
C PHE A 488 -19.73 23.02 1.59
N ALA A 489 -19.15 23.06 0.38
CA ALA A 489 -19.74 23.79 -0.73
C ALA A 489 -21.11 23.18 -1.11
N PRO A 490 -22.08 23.99 -1.56
CA PRO A 490 -23.38 23.49 -2.02
C PRO A 490 -23.22 22.46 -3.15
N LYS A 491 -24.10 21.45 -3.17
CA LYS A 491 -24.18 20.49 -4.29
C LYS A 491 -24.62 21.25 -5.54
N THR A 492 -23.78 21.29 -6.56
CA THR A 492 -24.15 21.81 -7.88
C THR A 492 -24.68 20.66 -8.73
N PRO A 493 -25.96 20.66 -9.18
CA PRO A 493 -26.46 19.66 -10.12
C PRO A 493 -25.79 19.87 -11.49
N LEU A 494 -25.23 18.80 -12.07
CA LEU A 494 -24.69 18.74 -13.44
C LEU A 494 -25.17 17.42 -14.06
N ASP A 495 -25.57 17.40 -15.33
CA ASP A 495 -26.23 16.24 -15.94
C ASP A 495 -25.34 14.98 -16.04
N SER A 496 -25.80 13.86 -15.46
CA SER A 496 -25.25 12.49 -15.48
C SER A 496 -23.84 12.39 -14.87
N PHE A 497 -23.68 11.62 -13.78
CA PHE A 497 -22.71 11.89 -12.70
C PHE A 497 -23.07 13.11 -11.83
N ASP A 498 -24.37 13.28 -11.54
CA ASP A 498 -25.12 14.33 -10.82
C ASP A 498 -24.49 15.02 -9.58
N ASN A 499 -23.26 15.52 -9.69
CA ASN A 499 -22.63 16.50 -8.80
C ASN A 499 -21.31 17.03 -9.39
N GLN A 500 -20.76 18.07 -8.75
CA GLN A 500 -19.48 18.70 -9.10
C GLN A 500 -18.27 17.75 -9.25
N TYR A 501 -18.30 16.53 -8.72
CA TYR A 501 -17.19 15.57 -8.81
C TYR A 501 -17.27 14.60 -10.00
N GLY A 502 -18.34 14.62 -10.80
CA GLY A 502 -18.50 13.76 -11.98
C GLY A 502 -17.29 13.72 -12.93
N PRO A 503 -16.66 14.87 -13.26
CA PRO A 503 -15.45 14.90 -14.09
C PRO A 503 -14.27 14.07 -13.53
N ILE A 504 -14.17 13.95 -12.20
CA ILE A 504 -13.13 13.13 -11.57
C ILE A 504 -13.42 11.65 -11.82
N ASP A 505 -14.65 11.20 -11.60
CA ASP A 505 -15.06 9.80 -11.79
C ASP A 505 -14.88 9.39 -13.26
N GLN A 506 -15.28 10.23 -14.21
CA GLN A 506 -15.07 10.00 -15.66
C GLN A 506 -13.58 9.79 -16.00
N LYS A 507 -12.70 10.67 -15.52
CA LYS A 507 -11.24 10.52 -15.71
C LYS A 507 -10.70 9.24 -15.06
N VAL A 508 -11.19 8.92 -13.86
CA VAL A 508 -10.77 7.76 -13.07
C VAL A 508 -11.27 6.44 -13.67
N PHE A 509 -12.37 6.41 -14.41
CA PHE A 509 -12.84 5.24 -15.14
C PHE A 509 -12.19 5.12 -16.52
N LYS A 510 -12.06 6.23 -17.25
CA LYS A 510 -11.41 6.26 -18.56
C LYS A 510 -9.98 5.72 -18.52
N TYR A 511 -9.17 6.18 -17.56
CA TYR A 511 -7.77 5.78 -17.45
C TYR A 511 -7.55 4.25 -17.30
N PRO A 512 -8.14 3.55 -16.32
CA PRO A 512 -8.00 2.10 -16.21
C PRO A 512 -8.71 1.36 -17.34
N SER A 513 -9.78 1.88 -17.94
CA SER A 513 -10.37 1.30 -19.15
C SER A 513 -9.38 1.29 -20.32
N ASP A 514 -8.67 2.39 -20.53
CA ASP A 514 -7.59 2.49 -21.52
C ASP A 514 -6.40 1.57 -21.14
N LEU A 515 -6.03 1.52 -19.86
CA LEU A 515 -4.95 0.68 -19.32
C LEU A 515 -5.21 -0.83 -19.49
N PHE A 516 -6.46 -1.25 -19.32
CA PHE A 516 -6.90 -2.64 -19.42
C PHE A 516 -7.40 -3.02 -20.81
N ALA A 517 -7.44 -2.07 -21.75
CA ALA A 517 -8.00 -2.23 -23.09
C ALA A 517 -9.46 -2.71 -23.09
N VAL A 518 -10.32 -2.13 -22.25
CA VAL A 518 -11.76 -2.44 -22.14
C VAL A 518 -12.64 -1.26 -22.56
N LYS A 519 -12.36 -0.70 -23.75
CA LYS A 519 -12.97 0.56 -24.23
C LYS A 519 -14.44 0.43 -24.66
N ASP A 520 -14.89 -0.79 -24.93
CA ASP A 520 -16.24 -1.06 -25.45
C ASP A 520 -17.31 -1.15 -24.35
N LEU A 521 -16.91 -1.07 -23.07
CA LEU A 521 -17.86 -1.09 -21.95
C LEU A 521 -18.63 0.23 -21.87
N SER A 522 -19.94 0.15 -21.66
CA SER A 522 -20.76 1.32 -21.30
C SER A 522 -20.30 1.95 -19.99
N GLU A 523 -20.64 3.21 -19.74
CA GLU A 523 -20.28 3.89 -18.50
C GLU A 523 -20.79 3.16 -17.25
N THR A 524 -21.98 2.56 -17.33
CA THR A 524 -22.57 1.74 -16.26
C THR A 524 -21.76 0.47 -16.01
N GLU A 525 -21.33 -0.23 -17.06
CA GLU A 525 -20.50 -1.44 -16.93
C GLU A 525 -19.10 -1.13 -16.39
N GLN A 526 -18.52 0.01 -16.78
CA GLN A 526 -17.27 0.49 -16.22
C GLN A 526 -17.42 0.82 -14.73
N ALA A 527 -18.47 1.57 -14.37
CA ALA A 527 -18.77 1.91 -12.99
C ALA A 527 -18.96 0.63 -12.14
N ASP A 528 -19.73 -0.34 -12.62
CA ASP A 528 -19.89 -1.64 -11.94
C ASP A 528 -18.53 -2.34 -11.77
N PHE A 529 -17.77 -2.53 -12.85
CA PHE A 529 -16.50 -3.23 -12.76
C PHE A 529 -15.50 -2.56 -11.81
N PHE A 530 -15.34 -1.24 -11.88
CA PHE A 530 -14.34 -0.54 -11.08
C PHE A 530 -14.73 -0.42 -9.62
N THR A 531 -16.03 -0.31 -9.30
CA THR A 531 -16.48 0.00 -7.93
C THR A 531 -17.03 -1.20 -7.15
N ASN A 532 -17.42 -2.28 -7.83
CA ASN A 532 -18.01 -3.47 -7.20
C ASN A 532 -16.98 -4.32 -6.42
N SER A 533 -17.47 -5.22 -5.57
CA SER A 533 -16.69 -6.08 -4.66
C SER A 533 -15.69 -6.98 -5.38
N ALA A 534 -14.56 -7.26 -4.74
CA ALA A 534 -13.54 -8.16 -5.29
C ALA A 534 -14.07 -9.61 -5.42
N SER A 535 -14.96 -10.01 -4.51
CA SER A 535 -15.71 -11.27 -4.57
C SER A 535 -16.58 -11.41 -5.81
N LYS A 536 -17.02 -10.29 -6.39
CA LYS A 536 -17.84 -10.25 -7.61
C LYS A 536 -17.02 -9.90 -8.85
N GLY A 537 -15.69 -9.98 -8.76
CA GLY A 537 -14.80 -9.66 -9.87
C GLY A 537 -14.61 -8.16 -10.12
N GLY A 538 -15.09 -7.30 -9.24
CA GLY A 538 -14.86 -5.85 -9.29
C GLY A 538 -13.56 -5.41 -8.62
N LEU A 539 -13.19 -4.15 -8.78
CA LEU A 539 -11.92 -3.59 -8.29
C LEU A 539 -12.05 -2.76 -7.01
N GLU A 540 -13.26 -2.58 -6.51
CA GLU A 540 -13.59 -1.90 -5.25
C GLU A 540 -12.93 -0.53 -5.11
N MET A 541 -12.96 0.28 -6.17
CA MET A 541 -12.58 1.67 -6.16
C MET A 541 -13.68 2.50 -5.50
N VAL A 542 -13.27 3.46 -4.66
CA VAL A 542 -14.17 4.40 -3.99
C VAL A 542 -13.96 5.76 -4.63
N VAL A 543 -14.88 6.13 -5.52
CA VAL A 543 -14.80 7.35 -6.35
C VAL A 543 -15.71 8.46 -5.81
N PRO A 544 -15.32 9.73 -5.91
CA PRO A 544 -16.04 10.82 -5.27
C PRO A 544 -17.52 10.97 -5.69
N SER A 545 -17.84 10.97 -7.00
CA SER A 545 -19.20 11.30 -7.47
C SER A 545 -20.19 10.18 -7.15
N LEU A 546 -19.88 8.93 -7.51
CA LEU A 546 -20.78 7.79 -7.26
C LEU A 546 -21.05 7.56 -5.77
N TYR A 547 -20.08 7.87 -4.91
CA TYR A 547 -20.21 7.72 -3.46
C TYR A 547 -20.64 9.02 -2.75
N TYR A 548 -20.96 10.09 -3.50
CA TYR A 548 -21.18 11.42 -2.95
C TYR A 548 -22.25 11.42 -1.84
N ASP A 549 -23.46 10.94 -2.14
CA ASP A 549 -24.57 10.97 -1.19
C ASP A 549 -24.27 10.12 0.06
N PHE A 550 -23.52 9.03 -0.11
CA PHE A 550 -23.11 8.16 0.99
C PHE A 550 -22.03 8.81 1.87
N MET A 551 -21.07 9.52 1.27
CA MET A 551 -20.07 10.31 2.01
C MET A 551 -20.69 11.52 2.71
N GLN A 552 -21.68 12.17 2.10
CA GLN A 552 -22.44 13.27 2.71
C GLN A 552 -23.31 12.78 3.87
N ALA A 553 -23.96 11.61 3.74
CA ALA A 553 -24.64 10.97 4.86
C ALA A 553 -23.67 10.66 6.01
N GLN A 554 -22.46 10.21 5.68
CA GLN A 554 -21.42 9.98 6.69
C GLN A 554 -20.90 11.27 7.32
N GLN A 555 -20.76 12.35 6.53
CA GLN A 555 -20.40 13.67 7.04
C GLN A 555 -21.42 14.09 8.11
N LYS A 556 -22.71 14.01 7.81
CA LYS A 556 -23.80 14.28 8.77
C LYS A 556 -23.72 13.37 10.01
N ALA A 557 -23.43 12.08 9.83
CA ALA A 557 -23.27 11.15 10.94
C ALA A 557 -22.08 11.52 11.84
N VAL A 558 -20.93 11.88 11.26
CA VAL A 558 -19.76 12.37 12.01
C VAL A 558 -20.13 13.62 12.82
N LEU A 559 -20.78 14.59 12.19
CA LEU A 559 -21.22 15.82 12.86
C LEU A 559 -22.22 15.56 13.99
N ALA A 560 -23.03 14.50 13.88
CA ALA A 560 -23.93 14.03 14.93
C ALA A 560 -23.25 13.16 16.01
N GLY A 561 -21.92 13.07 16.03
CA GLY A 561 -21.16 12.27 17.00
C GLY A 561 -21.17 10.76 16.72
N LYS A 562 -21.74 10.31 15.59
CA LYS A 562 -21.71 8.90 15.18
C LYS A 562 -20.38 8.62 14.46
N CYS A 563 -19.54 7.79 15.07
CA CYS A 563 -18.25 7.45 14.49
C CYS A 563 -18.42 6.47 13.31
N GLY A 564 -18.50 6.97 12.09
CA GLY A 564 -18.24 6.15 10.91
C GLY A 564 -16.80 6.35 10.46
N VAL A 565 -16.04 5.25 10.42
CA VAL A 565 -14.73 5.24 9.78
C VAL A 565 -14.96 5.21 8.27
N PHE A 566 -14.24 6.00 7.47
CA PHE A 566 -14.29 5.92 6.00
C PHE A 566 -14.14 4.48 5.47
N LYS A 567 -13.42 3.62 6.20
CA LYS A 567 -13.30 2.19 5.90
C LYS A 567 -14.60 1.39 6.10
N ALA A 568 -15.44 1.78 7.06
CA ALA A 568 -16.77 1.20 7.26
C ALA A 568 -17.70 1.57 6.10
N LEU A 569 -17.53 2.77 5.52
CA LEU A 569 -18.35 3.21 4.39
C LEU A 569 -18.30 2.24 3.22
N ARG A 570 -17.09 1.89 2.78
CA ARG A 570 -16.91 0.93 1.69
C ARG A 570 -17.60 -0.40 2.00
N LYS A 571 -17.53 -0.89 3.24
CA LYS A 571 -18.16 -2.16 3.61
C LYS A 571 -19.68 -2.08 3.50
N GLU A 572 -20.29 -1.00 3.93
CA GLU A 572 -21.74 -0.79 3.81
C GLU A 572 -22.19 -0.64 2.36
N TYR A 573 -21.45 0.14 1.54
CA TYR A 573 -21.75 0.26 0.11
C TYR A 573 -21.65 -1.08 -0.62
N LEU A 574 -20.65 -1.92 -0.31
CA LEU A 574 -20.53 -3.23 -0.94
C LEU A 574 -21.67 -4.20 -0.57
N LYS A 575 -22.43 -3.97 0.51
CA LYS A 575 -23.59 -4.82 0.88
C LYS A 575 -24.81 -4.58 -0.01
N ILE A 576 -24.97 -3.38 -0.57
CA ILE A 576 -26.14 -3.00 -1.37
C ILE A 576 -25.97 -3.34 -2.86
N LEU A 577 -24.76 -3.72 -3.28
CA LEU A 577 -24.50 -4.14 -4.65
C LEU A 577 -25.08 -5.53 -4.92
N GLN A 578 -25.70 -5.72 -6.09
CA GLN A 578 -26.30 -6.99 -6.51
C GLN A 578 -25.26 -8.09 -6.72
N ASP A 579 -25.65 -9.35 -6.55
CA ASP A 579 -24.79 -10.51 -6.77
C ASP A 579 -24.75 -10.91 -8.25
N HIS A 580 -23.55 -11.24 -8.74
CA HIS A 580 -23.33 -11.78 -10.09
C HIS A 580 -22.66 -13.15 -10.00
N PRO A 581 -23.42 -14.24 -9.77
CA PRO A 581 -22.88 -15.57 -9.63
C PRO A 581 -22.20 -16.04 -10.93
N GLY A 582 -21.08 -16.75 -10.81
CA GLY A 582 -20.34 -17.32 -11.95
C GLY A 582 -19.28 -16.41 -12.57
N VAL A 583 -19.17 -15.16 -12.11
CA VAL A 583 -18.13 -14.23 -12.53
C VAL A 583 -16.76 -14.58 -11.91
N PRO A 584 -15.67 -14.60 -12.71
CA PRO A 584 -14.32 -14.73 -12.18
C PRO A 584 -13.99 -13.58 -11.21
N ALA A 585 -13.64 -13.92 -9.97
CA ALA A 585 -13.28 -12.96 -8.92
C ALA A 585 -11.85 -12.39 -9.08
N ILE A 586 -11.55 -11.89 -10.29
CA ILE A 586 -10.22 -11.37 -10.68
C ILE A 586 -9.76 -10.20 -9.81
N GLY A 587 -10.71 -9.49 -9.21
CA GLY A 587 -10.44 -8.42 -8.24
C GLY A 587 -9.51 -8.89 -7.12
N TYR A 588 -9.63 -10.12 -6.62
CA TYR A 588 -8.71 -10.63 -5.59
C TYR A 588 -7.26 -10.80 -6.07
N ALA A 589 -7.06 -11.09 -7.35
CA ALA A 589 -5.75 -11.21 -7.98
C ALA A 589 -5.16 -9.83 -8.28
N ILE A 590 -5.92 -8.97 -8.97
CA ILE A 590 -5.48 -7.62 -9.40
C ILE A 590 -5.31 -6.67 -8.21
N ASN A 591 -6.14 -6.76 -7.19
CA ASN A 591 -5.98 -5.91 -6.01
C ASN A 591 -4.82 -6.31 -5.09
N ASN A 592 -4.08 -7.37 -5.45
CA ASN A 592 -2.98 -7.86 -4.66
C ASN A 592 -1.67 -7.16 -5.00
N PHE A 593 -0.82 -6.90 -4.00
CA PHE A 593 0.54 -6.40 -4.20
C PHE A 593 1.52 -7.45 -4.75
N THR A 594 1.03 -8.62 -5.19
CA THR A 594 1.82 -9.60 -5.93
C THR A 594 2.00 -9.06 -7.34
N TYR A 595 3.24 -8.87 -7.78
CA TYR A 595 3.51 -8.36 -9.13
C TYR A 595 2.89 -9.27 -10.19
N LEU A 596 2.22 -8.65 -11.17
CA LEU A 596 1.70 -9.31 -12.36
C LEU A 596 2.44 -8.75 -13.56
N THR A 597 2.80 -9.61 -14.51
CA THR A 597 3.21 -9.15 -15.83
C THR A 597 2.01 -8.50 -16.53
N ASP A 598 2.27 -7.67 -17.54
CA ASP A 598 1.19 -7.08 -18.34
C ASP A 598 0.38 -8.20 -19.03
N ASN A 599 1.03 -9.29 -19.45
CA ASN A 599 0.37 -10.47 -20.01
C ASN A 599 -0.57 -11.14 -19.01
N GLU A 600 -0.11 -11.38 -17.76
CA GLU A 600 -0.94 -11.96 -16.71
C GLU A 600 -2.16 -11.06 -16.43
N LEU A 601 -1.96 -9.74 -16.37
CA LEU A 601 -3.06 -8.78 -16.18
C LEU A 601 -4.07 -8.83 -17.33
N PHE A 602 -3.62 -8.76 -18.59
CA PHE A 602 -4.51 -8.80 -19.75
C PHE A 602 -5.25 -10.13 -19.87
N ASP A 603 -4.60 -11.25 -19.55
CA ASP A 603 -5.27 -12.56 -19.54
C ASP A 603 -6.38 -12.59 -18.47
N LEU A 604 -6.16 -12.01 -17.28
CA LEU A 604 -7.21 -11.88 -16.25
C LEU A 604 -8.39 -11.02 -16.71
N ILE A 605 -8.12 -9.86 -17.32
CA ILE A 605 -9.16 -8.95 -17.83
C ILE A 605 -9.97 -9.64 -18.93
N LYS A 606 -9.30 -10.30 -19.89
CA LYS A 606 -9.95 -11.08 -20.95
C LYS A 606 -10.85 -12.18 -20.37
N HIS A 607 -10.37 -12.89 -19.35
CA HIS A 607 -11.16 -13.93 -18.67
C HIS A 607 -12.41 -13.38 -17.98
N ARG A 608 -12.34 -12.17 -17.41
CA ARG A 608 -13.48 -11.52 -16.73
C ARG A 608 -14.59 -11.11 -17.67
N PHE A 609 -14.23 -10.47 -18.79
CA PHE A 609 -15.20 -9.88 -19.70
C PHE A 609 -15.62 -10.81 -20.82
N GLN A 610 -14.82 -11.82 -21.18
CA GLN A 610 -15.08 -12.77 -22.28
C GLN A 610 -15.41 -12.12 -23.64
N VAL A 611 -15.29 -10.79 -23.74
CA VAL A 611 -15.80 -9.94 -24.81
C VAL A 611 -14.84 -8.75 -24.97
N LEU A 612 -13.82 -8.89 -25.82
CA LEU A 612 -13.71 -7.94 -26.93
C LEU A 612 -14.20 -8.73 -28.13
N ASN A 613 -15.52 -8.71 -28.21
CA ASN A 613 -16.47 -9.12 -29.23
C ASN A 613 -15.95 -9.85 -30.47
N LYS A 614 -16.67 -10.94 -30.78
CA LYS A 614 -16.53 -11.87 -31.90
C LYS A 614 -15.50 -12.95 -31.61
N GLU A 615 -16.03 -14.17 -31.55
CA GLU A 615 -15.24 -15.32 -31.96
C GLU A 615 -14.03 -15.64 -31.03
N LEU A 616 -14.26 -16.48 -30.01
CA LEU A 616 -13.57 -17.79 -30.12
C LEU A 616 -14.11 -18.28 -31.44
N ASP A 617 -13.40 -17.93 -32.52
CA ASP A 617 -13.86 -18.15 -33.87
C ASP A 617 -14.45 -19.54 -33.87
N SER A 618 -15.61 -19.70 -34.47
CA SER A 618 -16.10 -21.05 -34.69
C SER A 618 -15.01 -21.86 -35.43
N GLU A 619 -14.00 -21.18 -35.99
CA GLU A 619 -12.71 -21.65 -36.50
C GLU A 619 -11.46 -21.52 -35.58
N SER A 620 -11.53 -20.96 -34.38
CA SER A 620 -10.37 -20.73 -33.49
C SER A 620 -9.72 -22.06 -33.12
N LYS A 621 -8.46 -22.23 -33.51
CA LYS A 621 -7.71 -23.48 -33.31
C LYS A 621 -6.77 -23.35 -32.12
N CYS A 622 -6.63 -24.44 -31.36
CA CYS A 622 -5.59 -24.59 -30.36
C CYS A 622 -4.23 -24.36 -31.02
N LEU A 623 -3.51 -23.32 -30.56
CA LEU A 623 -2.19 -22.98 -31.07
C LEU A 623 -1.21 -24.17 -31.01
N LEU A 624 -1.40 -25.08 -30.05
CA LEU A 624 -0.53 -26.24 -29.92
C LEU A 624 -0.93 -27.40 -30.84
N CYS A 625 -2.22 -27.68 -31.06
CA CYS A 625 -2.65 -28.90 -31.76
C CYS A 625 -3.55 -28.68 -32.99
N GLY A 626 -3.88 -27.44 -33.33
CA GLY A 626 -4.67 -27.08 -34.51
C GLY A 626 -6.16 -27.47 -34.46
N LYS A 627 -6.68 -27.99 -33.35
CA LYS A 627 -8.09 -28.39 -33.22
C LYS A 627 -8.95 -27.23 -32.69
N LYS A 628 -10.23 -27.21 -33.02
CA LYS A 628 -11.19 -26.21 -32.53
C LYS A 628 -11.11 -26.05 -31.01
N MET A 629 -10.92 -24.82 -30.55
CA MET A 629 -10.78 -24.50 -29.14
C MET A 629 -12.16 -24.46 -28.48
N THR A 630 -12.55 -25.58 -27.86
CA THR A 630 -13.72 -25.67 -26.97
C THR A 630 -13.28 -25.77 -25.52
N ALA A 631 -14.16 -25.46 -24.57
CA ALA A 631 -13.85 -25.63 -23.14
C ALA A 631 -13.45 -27.09 -22.81
N GLN A 632 -14.07 -28.07 -23.50
CA GLN A 632 -13.71 -29.48 -23.40
C GLN A 632 -12.31 -29.78 -23.98
N HIS A 633 -11.94 -29.09 -25.07
CA HIS A 633 -10.63 -29.21 -25.69
C HIS A 633 -9.52 -28.64 -24.81
N GLU A 634 -9.74 -27.47 -24.18
CA GLU A 634 -8.78 -26.89 -23.23
C GLU A 634 -8.41 -27.89 -22.12
N ILE A 635 -9.41 -28.63 -21.62
CA ILE A 635 -9.25 -29.69 -20.61
C ILE A 635 -8.52 -30.92 -21.15
N ARG A 636 -8.85 -31.38 -22.35
CA ARG A 636 -8.45 -32.73 -22.82
C ARG A 636 -7.32 -32.72 -23.83
N CYS A 637 -6.85 -31.55 -24.27
CA CYS A 637 -5.76 -31.47 -25.25
C CYS A 637 -4.47 -32.07 -24.67
N ASN A 638 -3.97 -33.16 -25.25
CA ASN A 638 -2.73 -33.80 -24.80
C ASN A 638 -1.52 -32.85 -24.92
N ARG A 639 -1.51 -31.96 -25.93
CA ARG A 639 -0.45 -30.94 -26.06
C ARG A 639 -0.55 -29.83 -24.99
N ASN A 640 -1.71 -29.67 -24.34
CA ASN A 640 -1.90 -28.80 -23.18
C ASN A 640 -1.62 -29.49 -21.84
N ALA A 641 -1.16 -30.75 -21.81
CA ALA A 641 -0.97 -31.48 -20.55
C ALA A 641 -0.05 -30.75 -19.57
N GLY A 642 1.06 -30.16 -20.07
CA GLY A 642 1.96 -29.37 -19.24
C GLY A 642 1.32 -28.13 -18.61
N ILE A 643 0.45 -27.43 -19.35
CA ILE A 643 -0.29 -26.26 -18.86
C ILE A 643 -1.22 -26.67 -17.71
N ARG A 644 -1.92 -27.80 -17.85
CA ARG A 644 -2.79 -28.33 -16.79
C ARG A 644 -2.00 -28.70 -15.54
N THR A 645 -0.86 -29.38 -15.71
CA THR A 645 0.04 -29.72 -14.60
C THR A 645 0.51 -28.47 -13.86
N VAL A 646 0.92 -27.41 -14.58
CA VAL A 646 1.34 -26.14 -13.97
C VAL A 646 0.21 -25.49 -13.17
N ARG A 647 -1.00 -25.39 -13.74
CA ARG A 647 -2.18 -24.84 -13.01
C ARG A 647 -2.46 -25.63 -11.73
N HIS A 648 -2.49 -26.95 -11.87
CA HIS A 648 -2.75 -27.89 -10.78
C HIS A 648 -1.71 -27.76 -9.66
N ASP A 649 -0.43 -27.91 -10.00
CA ASP A 649 0.66 -27.91 -9.04
C ASP A 649 0.81 -26.54 -8.36
N TYR A 650 0.54 -25.44 -9.08
CA TYR A 650 0.49 -24.12 -8.47
C TYR A 650 -0.59 -24.05 -7.38
N MET A 651 -1.80 -24.55 -7.64
CA MET A 651 -2.88 -24.55 -6.65
C MET A 651 -2.57 -25.45 -5.45
N VAL A 652 -2.11 -26.68 -5.70
CA VAL A 652 -1.72 -27.63 -4.65
C VAL A 652 -0.65 -27.01 -3.75
N ASN A 653 0.42 -26.46 -4.31
CA ASN A 653 1.49 -25.84 -3.54
C ASN A 653 0.99 -24.65 -2.70
N ARG A 654 0.10 -23.82 -3.24
CA ARG A 654 -0.48 -22.69 -2.49
C ARG A 654 -1.32 -23.17 -1.32
N ILE A 655 -2.18 -24.15 -1.54
CA ILE A 655 -3.02 -24.74 -0.49
C ILE A 655 -2.14 -25.36 0.60
N LEU A 656 -1.13 -26.14 0.22
CA LEU A 656 -0.20 -26.78 1.14
C LEU A 656 0.46 -25.76 2.08
N THR A 657 0.94 -24.63 1.53
CA THR A 657 1.54 -23.55 2.34
C THR A 657 0.56 -22.80 3.24
N LYS A 658 -0.75 -22.97 3.03
CA LYS A 658 -1.79 -22.23 3.74
C LYS A 658 -2.40 -23.00 4.90
N ILE A 659 -2.40 -24.33 4.84
CA ILE A 659 -2.88 -25.19 5.93
C ILE A 659 -2.02 -24.97 7.18
N ASP A 660 -2.65 -24.91 8.34
CA ASP A 660 -1.94 -24.78 9.61
C ASP A 660 -0.91 -25.91 9.79
N HIS A 661 0.34 -25.54 10.07
CA HIS A 661 1.44 -26.47 10.31
C HIS A 661 1.16 -27.48 11.45
N HIS A 662 0.35 -27.13 12.44
CA HIS A 662 -0.07 -28.06 13.51
C HIS A 662 -0.96 -29.20 12.99
N ARG A 663 -1.50 -29.07 11.78
CA ARG A 663 -2.23 -30.13 11.09
C ARG A 663 -1.31 -31.04 10.29
N HIS A 664 0.00 -30.87 10.37
CA HIS A 664 1.00 -31.67 9.66
C HIS A 664 0.69 -31.87 8.15
N PRO A 665 0.40 -30.80 7.39
CA PRO A 665 0.08 -30.92 5.98
C PRO A 665 1.28 -31.47 5.21
N ARG A 666 1.05 -32.48 4.36
CA ARG A 666 2.10 -33.08 3.52
C ARG A 666 1.61 -33.29 2.09
N PRO A 667 2.44 -33.02 1.08
CA PRO A 667 2.14 -33.44 -0.28
C PRO A 667 2.24 -34.96 -0.36
N VAL A 668 1.31 -35.59 -1.07
CA VAL A 668 1.38 -37.04 -1.30
C VAL A 668 2.19 -37.29 -2.57
N ASP A 669 3.46 -37.67 -2.39
CA ASP A 669 4.45 -37.67 -3.47
C ASP A 669 4.17 -38.73 -4.56
N LYS A 670 4.33 -38.32 -5.82
CA LYS A 670 4.30 -39.20 -7.01
C LYS A 670 5.64 -39.91 -7.24
N ALA A 671 6.75 -39.41 -6.64
CA ALA A 671 8.11 -39.83 -6.99
C ALA A 671 8.69 -40.99 -6.14
N HIS A 672 8.11 -41.38 -5.00
CA HIS A 672 8.66 -42.45 -4.17
C HIS A 672 8.06 -43.83 -4.49
N GLY A 673 8.90 -44.71 -5.05
CA GLY A 673 8.59 -46.04 -5.59
C GLY A 673 8.42 -47.17 -4.58
N ASN A 674 7.96 -46.92 -3.35
CA ASN A 674 7.85 -47.95 -2.31
C ASN A 674 6.42 -48.51 -2.10
N LEU A 675 5.58 -48.52 -3.15
CA LEU A 675 4.29 -49.24 -3.11
C LEU A 675 4.06 -50.02 -4.42
N PRO A 676 3.37 -51.18 -4.37
CA PRO A 676 3.15 -52.07 -5.50
C PRO A 676 2.50 -51.38 -6.71
N SER A 677 2.83 -51.86 -7.90
CA SER A 677 2.55 -51.23 -9.20
C SER A 677 1.08 -51.09 -9.61
N SER A 678 0.11 -51.57 -8.82
CA SER A 678 -1.34 -51.38 -9.04
C SER A 678 -1.86 -50.02 -8.56
N ASP A 679 -1.19 -49.37 -7.61
CA ASP A 679 -1.75 -48.21 -6.86
C ASP A 679 -1.18 -46.85 -7.32
N LYS A 680 -0.42 -46.82 -8.41
CA LYS A 680 0.29 -45.62 -8.89
C LYS A 680 -0.62 -44.50 -9.43
N LEU A 681 -1.92 -44.76 -9.63
CA LEU A 681 -2.90 -43.82 -10.20
C LEU A 681 -3.85 -43.20 -9.15
N GLU A 682 -3.73 -43.56 -7.86
CA GLU A 682 -4.76 -43.29 -6.85
C GLU A 682 -4.25 -42.55 -5.61
N LYS A 683 -3.44 -41.50 -5.79
CA LYS A 683 -3.01 -40.64 -4.66
C LYS A 683 -3.75 -39.30 -4.68
N PRO A 684 -4.32 -38.85 -3.54
CA PRO A 684 -4.79 -37.47 -3.37
C PRO A 684 -3.60 -36.51 -3.39
N ASP A 685 -3.82 -35.19 -3.45
CA ASP A 685 -2.70 -34.24 -3.56
C ASP A 685 -2.08 -33.89 -2.21
N ILE A 686 -2.92 -33.76 -1.17
CA ILE A 686 -2.51 -33.31 0.15
C ILE A 686 -3.16 -34.19 1.22
N GLU A 687 -2.38 -34.55 2.22
CA GLU A 687 -2.85 -35.16 3.47
C GLU A 687 -2.62 -34.21 4.65
N PHE A 688 -3.54 -34.20 5.62
CA PHE A 688 -3.41 -33.43 6.85
C PHE A 688 -4.21 -34.05 8.00
N GLN A 689 -3.90 -33.65 9.24
CA GLN A 689 -4.55 -34.09 10.47
C GLN A 689 -5.64 -33.09 10.90
N TYR A 690 -6.80 -33.62 11.31
CA TYR A 690 -7.85 -32.85 11.96
C TYR A 690 -8.59 -33.72 12.98
N LYS A 691 -8.68 -33.25 14.24
CA LYS A 691 -9.32 -33.96 15.36
C LYS A 691 -8.89 -35.44 15.44
N ASN A 692 -7.57 -35.67 15.39
CA ASN A 692 -6.94 -37.00 15.45
C ASN A 692 -7.29 -37.96 14.30
N ALA A 693 -7.75 -37.44 13.16
CA ALA A 693 -7.98 -38.23 11.95
C ALA A 693 -7.25 -37.62 10.75
N THR A 694 -6.78 -38.48 9.85
CA THR A 694 -6.22 -38.07 8.56
C THR A 694 -7.34 -37.72 7.58
N TYR A 695 -7.23 -36.54 6.99
CA TYR A 695 -8.06 -36.06 5.89
C TYR A 695 -7.22 -35.94 4.62
N VAL A 696 -7.88 -36.10 3.48
CA VAL A 696 -7.26 -35.97 2.15
C VAL A 696 -7.93 -34.87 1.35
N LEU A 697 -7.13 -34.09 0.64
CA LEU A 697 -7.59 -33.05 -0.28
C LEU A 697 -7.03 -33.32 -1.67
N ASP A 698 -7.91 -33.23 -2.67
CA ASP A 698 -7.54 -33.42 -4.08
C ASP A 698 -8.11 -32.27 -4.93
N VAL A 699 -7.25 -31.66 -5.73
CA VAL A 699 -7.53 -30.49 -6.56
C VAL A 699 -7.84 -30.94 -7.98
N THR A 700 -8.96 -30.51 -8.53
CA THR A 700 -9.34 -30.85 -9.91
C THR A 700 -10.00 -29.67 -10.60
N PHE A 701 -9.60 -29.43 -11.85
CA PHE A 701 -10.25 -28.44 -12.71
C PHE A 701 -11.31 -29.10 -13.59
N ALA A 702 -12.53 -28.56 -13.60
CA ALA A 702 -13.66 -29.08 -14.38
C ALA A 702 -14.44 -27.96 -15.11
N VAL A 703 -15.07 -28.31 -16.23
CA VAL A 703 -16.11 -27.47 -16.87
C VAL A 703 -17.44 -27.62 -16.16
N GLU A 704 -18.32 -26.62 -16.32
CA GLU A 704 -19.64 -26.58 -15.67
C GLU A 704 -20.42 -27.88 -15.82
N ALA A 705 -20.51 -28.39 -17.06
CA ALA A 705 -21.25 -29.62 -17.37
C ALA A 705 -20.75 -30.87 -16.61
N ASN A 706 -19.52 -30.87 -16.10
CA ASN A 706 -18.91 -32.01 -15.42
C ASN A 706 -18.57 -31.76 -13.94
N ILE A 707 -18.93 -30.60 -13.39
CA ILE A 707 -18.45 -30.18 -12.06
C ILE A 707 -18.96 -31.11 -10.95
N CYS A 708 -20.23 -31.50 -11.01
CA CYS A 708 -20.85 -32.44 -10.07
C CYS A 708 -20.22 -33.84 -10.17
N ASN A 709 -19.92 -34.29 -11.38
CA ASN A 709 -19.33 -35.61 -11.62
C ASN A 709 -17.87 -35.64 -11.16
N ALA A 710 -17.10 -34.58 -11.39
CA ALA A 710 -15.75 -34.44 -10.87
C ALA A 710 -15.74 -34.51 -9.33
N PHE A 711 -16.66 -33.79 -8.68
CA PHE A 711 -16.78 -33.80 -7.22
C PHE A 711 -17.10 -35.20 -6.67
N LYS A 712 -18.17 -35.83 -7.18
CA LYS A 712 -18.58 -37.19 -6.76
C LYS A 712 -17.51 -38.23 -7.06
N GLY A 713 -16.88 -38.14 -8.23
CA GLY A 713 -15.83 -39.06 -8.66
C GLY A 713 -14.64 -39.08 -7.71
N LYS A 714 -14.28 -37.94 -7.11
CA LYS A 714 -13.17 -37.89 -6.13
C LYS A 714 -13.55 -38.50 -4.79
N ILE A 715 -14.78 -38.33 -4.33
CA ILE A 715 -15.27 -39.02 -3.13
C ILE A 715 -15.25 -40.53 -3.38
N LEU A 716 -15.81 -41.00 -4.50
CA LEU A 716 -15.80 -42.42 -4.85
C LEU A 716 -14.39 -42.99 -4.97
N LYS A 717 -13.46 -42.21 -5.55
CA LYS A 717 -12.06 -42.64 -5.76
C LYS A 717 -11.32 -42.88 -4.44
N TYR A 718 -11.53 -42.05 -3.42
CA TYR A 718 -10.75 -42.11 -2.17
C TYR A 718 -11.56 -42.56 -0.95
N GLY A 719 -12.88 -42.61 -1.06
CA GLY A 719 -13.82 -42.89 0.02
C GLY A 719 -13.67 -44.29 0.59
N GLY A 720 -13.39 -45.28 -0.26
CA GLY A 720 -13.10 -46.66 0.19
C GLY A 720 -11.85 -46.78 1.06
N THR A 721 -10.86 -45.91 0.86
CA THR A 721 -9.58 -45.94 1.58
C THR A 721 -9.59 -45.06 2.83
N TYR A 722 -10.14 -43.84 2.75
CA TYR A 722 -10.06 -42.84 3.81
C TYR A 722 -11.39 -42.63 4.55
N GLY A 723 -12.51 -43.09 3.98
CA GLY A 723 -13.88 -42.77 4.39
C GLY A 723 -14.41 -41.52 3.67
N ASP A 724 -15.63 -41.60 3.14
CA ASP A 724 -16.27 -40.52 2.36
C ASP A 724 -16.27 -39.15 3.08
N ASN A 725 -16.40 -39.17 4.40
CA ASN A 725 -16.43 -37.96 5.23
C ASN A 725 -15.04 -37.34 5.50
N ARG A 726 -13.96 -38.00 5.04
CA ARG A 726 -12.57 -37.54 5.17
C ARG A 726 -11.93 -37.12 3.84
N VAL A 727 -12.68 -37.23 2.74
CA VAL A 727 -12.25 -36.77 1.41
C VAL A 727 -12.77 -35.36 1.19
N ILE A 728 -11.88 -34.44 0.81
CA ILE A 728 -12.20 -33.06 0.45
C ILE A 728 -11.89 -32.85 -1.04
N PRO A 729 -12.87 -33.08 -1.94
CA PRO A 729 -12.70 -32.70 -3.34
C PRO A 729 -12.71 -31.19 -3.48
N LEU A 730 -11.61 -30.62 -3.96
CA LEU A 730 -11.53 -29.22 -4.36
C LEU A 730 -11.70 -29.13 -5.88
N VAL A 731 -12.94 -28.86 -6.31
CA VAL A 731 -13.26 -28.70 -7.73
C VAL A 731 -13.26 -27.22 -8.10
N LEU A 732 -12.34 -26.86 -8.99
CA LEU A 732 -12.15 -25.52 -9.53
C LEU A 732 -12.72 -25.45 -10.95
N ARG A 733 -13.40 -24.37 -11.28
CA ARG A 733 -13.86 -24.09 -12.64
C ARG A 733 -12.73 -23.51 -13.48
N TYR A 734 -12.78 -23.72 -14.79
CA TYR A 734 -11.80 -23.12 -15.73
C TYR A 734 -11.87 -21.60 -15.79
N ASN A 735 -13.01 -21.01 -15.43
CA ASN A 735 -13.16 -19.57 -15.29
C ASN A 735 -12.58 -19.04 -13.96
N GLY A 736 -11.89 -19.85 -13.17
CA GLY A 736 -11.24 -19.41 -11.94
C GLY A 736 -12.13 -19.41 -10.68
N THR A 737 -13.40 -19.82 -10.79
CA THR A 737 -14.32 -19.88 -9.64
C THR A 737 -14.28 -21.25 -8.93
N VAL A 738 -14.71 -21.32 -7.68
CA VAL A 738 -14.72 -22.57 -6.89
C VAL A 738 -16.13 -23.18 -6.87
N TYR A 739 -16.21 -24.51 -6.89
CA TYR A 739 -17.49 -25.20 -6.70
C TYR A 739 -17.99 -25.04 -5.25
N GLU A 740 -19.25 -24.68 -5.07
CA GLU A 740 -19.82 -24.35 -3.75
C GLU A 740 -19.68 -25.49 -2.73
N LYS A 741 -19.92 -26.74 -3.14
CA LYS A 741 -19.77 -27.90 -2.24
C LYS A 741 -18.32 -28.10 -1.79
N SER A 742 -17.35 -27.80 -2.65
CA SER A 742 -15.93 -27.80 -2.27
C SER A 742 -15.65 -26.74 -1.22
N MET A 743 -16.19 -25.53 -1.38
CA MET A 743 -16.05 -24.45 -0.40
C MET A 743 -16.66 -24.78 0.97
N ASN A 744 -17.82 -25.44 0.99
CA ASN A 744 -18.46 -25.84 2.24
C ASN A 744 -17.62 -26.84 3.04
N LEU A 745 -17.01 -27.83 2.37
CA LEU A 745 -16.10 -28.77 3.02
C LEU A 745 -14.82 -28.11 3.51
N LEU A 746 -14.23 -27.22 2.70
CA LEU A 746 -13.04 -26.47 3.11
C LEU A 746 -13.30 -25.58 4.32
N THR A 747 -14.40 -24.82 4.32
CA THR A 747 -14.76 -23.95 5.45
C THR A 747 -14.93 -24.74 6.74
N LYS A 748 -15.47 -25.97 6.64
CA LYS A 748 -15.67 -26.86 7.79
C LYS A 748 -14.36 -27.42 8.37
N TYR A 749 -13.42 -27.82 7.51
CA TYR A 749 -12.24 -28.59 7.94
C TYR A 749 -10.94 -27.78 7.92
N LEU A 750 -10.84 -26.78 7.06
CA LEU A 750 -9.69 -25.91 6.82
C LEU A 750 -10.15 -24.43 6.73
N PRO A 751 -10.71 -23.85 7.82
CA PRO A 751 -11.21 -22.47 7.83
C PRO A 751 -10.14 -21.41 7.48
N GLU A 752 -8.86 -21.76 7.58
CA GLU A 752 -7.75 -20.93 7.11
C GLU A 752 -7.72 -20.73 5.59
N ILE A 753 -8.33 -21.63 4.81
CA ILE A 753 -8.48 -21.54 3.35
C ILE A 753 -9.79 -20.82 3.04
N THR A 754 -9.71 -19.52 2.83
CA THR A 754 -10.87 -18.68 2.53
C THR A 754 -11.22 -18.69 1.04
N ASP A 755 -12.46 -18.36 0.71
CA ASP A 755 -12.89 -18.14 -0.69
C ASP A 755 -12.01 -17.09 -1.39
N SER A 756 -11.69 -16.00 -0.71
CA SER A 756 -10.80 -14.96 -1.23
C SER A 756 -9.38 -15.46 -1.55
N PHE A 757 -8.86 -16.39 -0.74
CA PHE A 757 -7.56 -17.02 -0.99
C PHE A 757 -7.62 -17.91 -2.24
N LEU A 758 -8.65 -18.74 -2.36
CA LEU A 758 -8.80 -19.65 -3.50
C LEU A 758 -9.08 -18.90 -4.79
N SER A 759 -10.04 -17.98 -4.78
CA SER A 759 -10.38 -17.14 -5.92
C SER A 759 -9.16 -16.38 -6.44
N LYS A 760 -8.35 -15.78 -5.55
CA LYS A 760 -7.06 -15.17 -5.91
C LYS A 760 -6.17 -16.16 -6.64
N HIS A 761 -5.84 -17.28 -5.98
CA HIS A 761 -4.81 -18.19 -6.48
C HIS A 761 -5.28 -18.96 -7.71
N CYS A 762 -6.57 -19.25 -7.83
CA CYS A 762 -7.15 -19.88 -9.02
C CYS A 762 -7.04 -18.97 -10.24
N CYS A 763 -7.41 -17.69 -10.12
CA CYS A 763 -7.23 -16.70 -11.18
C CYS A 763 -5.75 -16.58 -11.61
N LEU A 764 -4.82 -16.52 -10.64
CA LEU A 764 -3.39 -16.47 -10.93
C LEU A 764 -2.87 -17.75 -11.59
N ALA A 765 -3.39 -18.92 -11.18
CA ALA A 765 -3.02 -20.20 -11.80
C ALA A 765 -3.39 -20.20 -13.28
N VAL A 766 -4.61 -19.76 -13.59
CA VAL A 766 -5.11 -19.67 -14.97
C VAL A 766 -4.25 -18.71 -15.80
N ALA A 767 -3.97 -17.50 -15.30
CA ALA A 767 -3.16 -16.51 -16.00
C ALA A 767 -1.71 -17.00 -16.27
N ARG A 768 -1.04 -17.54 -15.24
CA ARG A 768 0.35 -18.01 -15.36
C ARG A 768 0.52 -19.15 -16.33
N ALA A 769 -0.42 -20.09 -16.31
CA ALA A 769 -0.35 -21.22 -17.21
C ALA A 769 -0.61 -20.81 -18.67
N ASN A 770 -1.42 -19.76 -18.91
CA ASN A 770 -1.57 -19.16 -20.23
C ASN A 770 -0.28 -18.50 -20.71
N GLU A 771 0.43 -17.79 -19.82
CA GLU A 771 1.73 -17.20 -20.13
C GLU A 771 2.77 -18.28 -20.47
N GLU A 772 2.83 -19.36 -19.68
CA GLU A 772 3.72 -20.48 -19.97
C GLU A 772 3.38 -21.19 -21.29
N ALA A 773 2.09 -21.32 -21.61
CA ALA A 773 1.63 -21.84 -22.90
C ALA A 773 2.17 -21.01 -24.08
N LYS A 774 2.07 -19.68 -23.97
CA LYS A 774 2.59 -18.73 -24.97
C LYS A 774 4.10 -18.89 -25.14
N LEU A 775 4.86 -18.93 -24.03
CA LEU A 775 6.31 -19.10 -24.06
C LEU A 775 6.74 -20.41 -24.73
N ARG A 776 6.08 -21.52 -24.40
CA ARG A 776 6.32 -22.82 -25.05
C ARG A 776 6.03 -22.76 -26.55
N TYR A 777 4.93 -22.12 -26.94
CA TYR A 777 4.57 -21.96 -28.35
C TYR A 777 5.58 -21.11 -29.13
N THR A 778 6.00 -19.96 -28.57
CA THR A 778 7.03 -19.12 -29.16
C THR A 778 8.33 -19.89 -29.34
N SER A 779 8.76 -20.65 -28.33
CA SER A 779 9.96 -21.50 -28.45
C SER A 779 9.83 -22.55 -29.56
N LEU A 780 8.66 -23.18 -29.72
CA LEU A 780 8.42 -24.13 -30.80
C LEU A 780 8.50 -23.48 -32.18
N ILE A 781 7.93 -22.27 -32.36
CA ILE A 781 8.05 -21.51 -33.63
C ILE A 781 9.50 -21.11 -33.89
N THR A 782 10.20 -20.57 -32.89
CA THR A 782 11.60 -20.16 -33.05
C THR A 782 12.47 -21.34 -33.46
N ASN A 783 12.25 -22.50 -32.86
CA ASN A 783 12.95 -23.73 -33.23
C ASN A 783 12.58 -24.18 -34.65
N ALA A 784 11.29 -24.16 -35.02
CA ALA A 784 10.86 -24.51 -36.38
C ALA A 784 11.44 -23.57 -37.46
N LEU A 785 11.45 -22.26 -37.21
CA LEU A 785 12.07 -21.27 -38.11
C LEU A 785 13.60 -21.44 -38.16
N HIS A 786 14.23 -21.83 -37.06
CA HIS A 786 15.65 -22.15 -37.02
C HIS A 786 15.96 -23.39 -37.86
N ASP A 787 15.17 -24.45 -37.72
CA ASP A 787 15.30 -25.69 -38.50
C ASP A 787 15.03 -25.45 -39.99
N GLU A 788 14.06 -24.61 -40.34
CA GLU A 788 13.78 -24.21 -41.72
C GLU A 788 14.91 -23.35 -42.30
N THR A 789 15.49 -22.45 -41.52
CA THR A 789 16.68 -21.67 -41.92
C THR A 789 17.90 -22.57 -42.13
N ILE A 790 18.08 -23.59 -41.29
CA ILE A 790 19.11 -24.62 -41.45
C ILE A 790 18.83 -25.42 -42.73
N ALA A 791 17.59 -25.86 -42.96
CA ALA A 791 17.19 -26.60 -44.15
C ALA A 791 17.43 -25.81 -45.45
N ILE A 792 17.11 -24.51 -45.47
CA ILE A 792 17.39 -23.61 -46.60
C ILE A 792 18.90 -23.45 -46.83
N LYS A 793 19.71 -23.29 -45.77
CA LYS A 793 21.18 -23.23 -45.86
C LYS A 793 21.78 -24.55 -46.36
N HIS A 794 21.20 -25.69 -45.99
CA HIS A 794 21.63 -27.01 -46.48
C HIS A 794 21.15 -27.30 -47.90
N GLY A 795 19.98 -26.81 -48.30
CA GLY A 795 19.46 -26.85 -49.68
C GLY A 795 20.32 -26.03 -50.65
N GLN A 796 20.67 -24.79 -50.27
CA GLN A 796 21.57 -23.94 -51.06
C GLN A 796 23.00 -24.50 -51.16
N LYS A 797 23.46 -25.28 -50.17
CA LYS A 797 24.74 -26.02 -50.26
C LYS A 797 24.67 -27.23 -51.21
N ARG A 798 23.50 -27.87 -51.36
CA ARG A 798 23.31 -28.97 -52.32
C ARG A 798 23.21 -28.47 -53.77
N ASP A 799 22.58 -27.32 -54.02
CA ASP A 799 22.51 -26.73 -55.37
C ASP A 799 23.85 -26.17 -55.86
N ARG A 800 24.73 -25.73 -54.95
CA ARG A 800 26.11 -25.33 -55.31
C ARG A 800 27.02 -26.51 -55.69
N HIS A 801 26.63 -27.76 -55.40
CA HIS A 801 27.35 -28.95 -55.84
C HIS A 801 26.72 -29.64 -57.07
N ALA A 802 25.53 -29.21 -57.52
CA ALA A 802 24.83 -29.79 -58.67
C ALA A 802 25.01 -29.01 -59.99
N THR A 803 25.70 -27.87 -60.00
CA THR A 803 26.01 -27.11 -61.23
C THR A 803 27.49 -27.21 -61.61
N GLY A 804 27.89 -28.44 -61.94
CA GLY A 804 29.17 -28.75 -62.58
C GLY A 804 28.95 -29.61 -63.81
N ARG A 805 28.91 -28.96 -64.98
CA ARG A 805 29.04 -29.51 -66.35
C ARG A 805 27.82 -30.23 -66.96
N ARG A 806 27.12 -29.52 -67.86
CA ARG A 806 27.03 -29.87 -69.29
C ARG A 806 26.41 -28.71 -70.09
N ALA A 807 27.09 -28.34 -71.16
CA ALA A 807 26.65 -27.33 -72.13
C ALA A 807 25.52 -27.87 -73.03
N PRO A 808 24.68 -26.99 -73.61
CA PRO A 808 24.04 -27.27 -74.88
C PRO A 808 24.48 -26.30 -75.99
N ARG A 809 24.52 -26.87 -77.20
CA ARG A 809 24.78 -26.23 -78.50
C ARG A 809 23.71 -25.17 -78.85
N ALA A 810 24.09 -24.22 -79.69
CA ALA A 810 23.22 -23.21 -80.33
C ALA A 810 22.62 -23.73 -81.68
N PRO A 811 21.88 -22.91 -82.47
CA PRO A 811 20.41 -22.98 -82.69
C PRO A 811 20.03 -23.27 -84.17
N PRO A 812 18.74 -23.23 -84.58
CA PRO A 812 18.27 -22.12 -85.46
C PRO A 812 16.81 -21.67 -85.16
N GLY A 813 16.43 -20.39 -85.25
CA GLY A 813 15.96 -19.66 -86.45
C GLY A 813 14.46 -19.32 -86.29
N LEU A 814 14.08 -18.09 -85.90
CA LEU A 814 13.64 -16.92 -86.70
C LEU A 814 12.24 -17.02 -87.35
N GLU A 815 11.54 -15.87 -87.30
CA GLU A 815 10.18 -15.52 -87.80
C GLU A 815 9.01 -15.84 -86.85
N GLY A 816 8.09 -14.95 -86.49
CA GLY A 816 7.87 -13.54 -86.83
C GLY A 816 6.41 -13.14 -86.53
N VAL A 817 6.24 -11.94 -85.94
CA VAL A 817 5.11 -11.00 -86.11
C VAL A 817 3.71 -11.35 -85.54
N GLY A 818 3.14 -10.40 -84.78
CA GLY A 818 1.68 -10.27 -84.64
C GLY A 818 1.19 -9.50 -83.43
N ALA A 819 1.09 -8.17 -83.55
CA ALA A 819 0.51 -7.24 -82.58
C ALA A 819 -1.02 -7.13 -82.67
N ARG A 820 -1.60 -6.28 -81.79
CA ARG A 820 -2.95 -5.62 -81.81
C ARG A 820 -4.13 -6.46 -81.33
N GLN A 821 -5.21 -5.92 -80.76
CA GLN A 821 -5.65 -4.63 -80.16
C GLN A 821 -7.08 -4.92 -79.65
N GLU A 822 -7.54 -4.13 -78.66
CA GLU A 822 -8.91 -3.59 -78.48
C GLU A 822 -10.17 -4.47 -78.58
N GLY A 823 -11.12 -4.20 -77.67
CA GLY A 823 -12.52 -4.60 -77.86
C GLY A 823 -13.38 -4.37 -76.63
N GLU A 824 -13.97 -3.17 -76.54
CA GLU A 824 -15.02 -2.78 -75.60
C GLU A 824 -16.34 -3.55 -75.78
N ALA A 825 -17.21 -3.37 -74.79
CA ALA A 825 -18.65 -3.08 -74.93
C ALA A 825 -19.69 -4.17 -74.55
N GLN A 826 -20.43 -3.82 -73.48
CA GLN A 826 -21.89 -3.69 -73.40
C GLN A 826 -22.81 -4.93 -73.39
N GLY A 827 -23.91 -4.79 -72.65
CA GLY A 827 -25.20 -5.45 -72.93
C GLY A 827 -25.58 -6.53 -71.92
N ASN A 828 -26.16 -6.24 -70.75
CA ASN A 828 -27.54 -5.79 -70.50
C ASN A 828 -28.58 -6.95 -70.44
N ALA A 829 -29.40 -6.86 -69.39
CA ALA A 829 -30.79 -7.30 -69.25
C ALA A 829 -31.16 -8.79 -69.03
N GLY A 830 -32.11 -8.96 -68.09
CA GLY A 830 -33.11 -10.03 -68.08
C GLY A 830 -33.11 -10.84 -66.79
N SER A 831 -33.85 -10.43 -65.75
CA SER A 831 -35.22 -10.91 -65.44
C SER A 831 -35.24 -12.39 -65.02
N GLY A 832 -35.77 -12.82 -63.87
CA GLY A 832 -36.64 -12.22 -62.86
C GLY A 832 -37.13 -13.38 -61.97
N GLY A 833 -37.98 -13.08 -60.99
CA GLY A 833 -38.84 -14.11 -60.36
C GLY A 833 -38.71 -14.28 -58.86
N LEU A 834 -39.33 -13.34 -58.14
CA LEU A 834 -40.19 -13.47 -56.95
C LEU A 834 -40.44 -14.86 -56.31
N GLY A 835 -40.48 -14.84 -54.97
CA GLY A 835 -41.23 -15.79 -54.11
C GLY A 835 -40.66 -15.83 -52.68
N THR A 836 -40.96 -14.86 -51.80
CA THR A 836 -42.02 -14.84 -50.75
C THR A 836 -41.94 -15.92 -49.65
N THR A 837 -42.06 -15.43 -48.39
CA THR A 837 -42.53 -16.08 -47.13
C THR A 837 -41.65 -17.17 -46.51
N ALA A 838 -41.56 -17.37 -45.19
CA ALA A 838 -41.91 -16.68 -43.95
C ALA A 838 -41.29 -17.54 -42.81
N ASP A 839 -41.01 -16.90 -41.67
CA ASP A 839 -40.93 -17.43 -40.29
C ASP A 839 -40.37 -18.85 -40.00
N ASN A 840 -39.20 -18.88 -39.35
CA ASN A 840 -39.01 -19.39 -37.97
C ASN A 840 -37.64 -19.00 -37.41
#